data_AF-A0A7S4PGI5-F1
#
_entry.id   AF-A0A7S4PGI5-F1
#
_cell.length_a   1.000
_cell.length_b   1.000
_cell.length_c   1.000
_cell.angle_alpha   90.00
_cell.angle_beta   90.00
_cell.angle_gamma   90.00
#
_symmetry.space_group_name_H-M   'P 1'
#
loop_
_entity.id
_entity.type
_entity.pdbx_description
1 polymer ?
#
loop_
_entity_poly.entity_id
_entity_poly.type
_entity_poly.pdbx_seq_one_letter_code
_entity_poly.pdbx_strand_id
1 'polypeptide(L)'
;SRAGAEEEEFRMSGLGQLPQHLQLKVLSLLDDGTFRSLAGGSQDGTEKADRSFLEATSNTFDAESAIKMVRERGFAVFDGFLGRDQAEGARGAAQNIFRAGLMRRAGMGKDSTAWTDVRARGDEIIWMSSLLERKLSGDLSDEALTRSISCMEAVSDSIVSARDSLVTALSQTFTCEKATFQLARYAQGACYVRHSDVSETNAGRRLTCIYYFNPGWREEHGGVLRLYHPKEGLVDVAPLCDRLLLFLPDMEHEVLPCASERFAISGWLYGPSSFLESCQAFAARREEEEARPEEIFVSIVAYRDPECPKTVRDLFQKAKLPKRVHVGLISQVDFQDDEDCFLHEGDLPEGCEENVRETRFHWKEARGPCWARYLAQRLWAGEKYYLQIDSHMRFAEGWDEYLISQLGSCPSPKPVLSTYPPGYDRDHPVPQQSPSTLLCASQFGEEGMLRIAGKMLRQRPAAPRVSLFWAAGCSFSTSELLLEVPYDPSMKFLFFGEELTMLARMWTRGFDVFAPCHPVVFHCWDRSYRSSFKEVADPFDLRSRSLLRARSILRMGEGEETVRNGPSGQRARPEAPPKEATDKLSLHYNCYQLHSFFQNRNSWDCDFEEAQVSPMQGLDGVYGVGKERSMESFFDFIGVDLQHKAISARATLGGLDPDAFI
;
A
#
# COMPACT_ATOMS: atom_id res chain seq x y z
N SER A 1 -59.95 -7.98 -37.42
CA SER A 1 -58.52 -8.06 -37.80
C SER A 1 -57.93 -6.75 -38.33
N ARG A 2 -58.51 -5.57 -38.07
CA ARG A 2 -57.83 -4.27 -38.25
C ARG A 2 -57.84 -3.34 -37.03
N ALA A 3 -58.49 -3.72 -35.93
CA ALA A 3 -58.50 -2.91 -34.70
C ALA A 3 -57.41 -3.30 -33.68
N GLY A 4 -56.68 -4.40 -33.89
CA GLY A 4 -55.64 -4.86 -32.97
C GLY A 4 -54.22 -4.44 -33.35
N ALA A 5 -54.01 -3.95 -34.59
CA ALA A 5 -52.67 -3.58 -35.07
C ALA A 5 -52.32 -2.11 -34.77
N GLU A 6 -53.31 -1.23 -34.67
CA GLU A 6 -53.08 0.20 -34.35
C GLU A 6 -52.92 0.45 -32.84
N GLU A 7 -53.35 -0.48 -31.96
CA GLU A 7 -53.21 -0.34 -30.51
C GLU A 7 -51.82 -0.78 -29.98
N GLU A 8 -51.12 -1.67 -30.67
CA GLU A 8 -49.74 -2.07 -30.33
C GLU A 8 -48.70 -1.04 -30.79
N GLU A 9 -48.92 -0.38 -31.93
CA GLU A 9 -47.99 0.63 -32.45
C GLU A 9 -48.04 1.93 -31.61
N PHE A 10 -49.18 2.24 -30.97
CA PHE A 10 -49.30 3.35 -30.02
C PHE A 10 -48.70 3.05 -28.63
N ARG A 11 -48.58 1.78 -28.23
CA ARG A 11 -47.98 1.38 -26.94
C ARG A 11 -46.46 1.33 -26.94
N MET A 12 -45.83 1.11 -28.10
CA MET A 12 -44.38 0.94 -28.20
C MET A 12 -43.60 2.22 -28.53
N SER A 13 -44.28 3.29 -29.00
CA SER A 13 -43.61 4.56 -29.33
C SER A 13 -43.30 5.45 -28.11
N GLY A 14 -43.98 5.25 -26.98
CA GLY A 14 -43.74 6.01 -25.74
C GLY A 14 -42.65 5.43 -24.82
N LEU A 15 -42.40 4.12 -24.87
CA LEU A 15 -41.44 3.45 -23.98
C LEU A 15 -39.99 3.87 -24.26
N GLY A 16 -39.65 4.10 -25.53
CA GLY A 16 -38.31 4.56 -25.94
C GLY A 16 -37.96 5.98 -25.50
N GLN A 17 -38.93 6.77 -25.02
CA GLN A 17 -38.70 8.14 -24.54
C GLN A 17 -38.46 8.21 -23.01
N LEU A 18 -38.61 7.10 -22.28
CA LEU A 18 -38.35 7.05 -20.84
C LEU A 18 -36.87 6.74 -20.54
N PRO A 19 -36.30 7.28 -19.45
CA PRO A 19 -34.98 6.86 -18.96
C PRO A 19 -34.91 5.34 -18.71
N GLN A 20 -33.77 4.72 -19.03
CA GLN A 20 -33.58 3.27 -19.07
C GLN A 20 -33.98 2.55 -17.76
N HIS A 21 -33.78 3.18 -16.60
CA HIS A 21 -34.16 2.62 -15.29
C HIS A 21 -35.68 2.53 -15.08
N LEU A 22 -36.49 3.34 -15.77
CA LEU A 22 -37.97 3.26 -15.73
C LEU A 22 -38.50 2.26 -16.77
N GLN A 23 -37.83 2.11 -17.91
CA GLN A 23 -38.17 1.07 -18.89
C GLN A 23 -38.05 -0.33 -18.27
N LEU A 24 -36.95 -0.59 -17.55
CA LEU A 24 -36.72 -1.86 -16.85
C LEU A 24 -37.74 -2.14 -15.75
N LYS A 25 -38.24 -1.09 -15.08
CA LYS A 25 -39.25 -1.20 -14.01
C LYS A 25 -40.65 -1.47 -14.55
N VAL A 26 -40.97 -0.98 -15.75
CA VAL A 26 -42.22 -1.30 -16.46
C VAL A 26 -42.17 -2.72 -17.01
N LEU A 27 -41.03 -3.16 -17.54
CA LEU A 27 -40.84 -4.55 -17.99
C LEU A 27 -40.87 -5.56 -16.85
N SER A 28 -40.34 -5.23 -15.66
CA SER A 28 -40.43 -6.10 -14.48
C SER A 28 -41.83 -6.22 -13.88
N LEU A 29 -42.77 -5.32 -14.24
CA LEU A 29 -44.17 -5.35 -13.80
C LEU A 29 -45.08 -6.05 -14.80
N LEU A 30 -44.59 -6.35 -16.01
CA LEU A 30 -45.34 -7.05 -17.06
C LEU A 30 -45.08 -8.56 -17.09
N ASP A 31 -44.13 -9.05 -16.30
CA ASP A 31 -43.77 -10.48 -16.22
C ASP A 31 -44.56 -11.19 -15.11
N ASP A 32 -45.90 -11.15 -15.23
CA ASP A 32 -46.79 -12.01 -14.45
C ASP A 32 -46.98 -13.34 -15.20
N GLY A 33 -46.04 -14.25 -14.95
CA GLY A 33 -46.26 -15.69 -14.97
C GLY A 33 -46.85 -16.31 -16.25
N THR A 34 -46.01 -16.55 -17.26
CA THR A 34 -46.24 -17.67 -18.21
C THR A 34 -44.95 -18.08 -18.93
N PHE A 35 -44.12 -18.91 -18.27
CA PHE A 35 -43.16 -19.77 -19.00
C PHE A 35 -42.94 -21.10 -18.26
N ARG A 36 -44.01 -21.92 -18.21
CA ARG A 36 -43.90 -23.38 -18.06
C ARG A 36 -44.52 -24.03 -19.27
N SER A 37 -43.69 -24.41 -20.23
CA SER A 37 -43.92 -25.52 -21.16
C SER A 37 -42.75 -25.57 -22.14
N LEU A 38 -41.91 -26.61 -22.01
CA LEU A 38 -41.27 -27.38 -23.08
C LEU A 38 -39.94 -27.99 -22.59
N ALA A 39 -40.06 -29.04 -21.77
CA ALA A 39 -39.24 -30.25 -21.84
C ALA A 39 -39.74 -31.19 -20.73
N GLY A 40 -40.61 -32.12 -21.10
CA GLY A 40 -41.05 -33.21 -20.23
C GLY A 40 -39.93 -34.25 -20.09
N GLY A 41 -39.76 -34.70 -18.85
CA GLY A 41 -38.89 -35.81 -18.47
C GLY A 41 -39.13 -36.10 -17.00
N SER A 42 -40.20 -36.85 -16.72
CA SER A 42 -40.59 -37.30 -15.39
C SER A 42 -39.52 -38.18 -14.75
N GLN A 43 -39.08 -37.83 -13.55
CA GLN A 43 -38.89 -38.79 -12.47
C GLN A 43 -39.06 -38.08 -11.12
N ASP A 44 -39.94 -38.65 -10.31
CA ASP A 44 -40.18 -38.32 -8.91
C ASP A 44 -38.85 -38.29 -8.14
N GLY A 45 -38.64 -37.18 -7.42
CA GLY A 45 -37.54 -37.03 -6.48
C GLY A 45 -37.82 -35.81 -5.63
N THR A 46 -38.46 -36.01 -4.48
CA THR A 46 -38.50 -35.02 -3.39
C THR A 46 -37.08 -34.81 -2.87
N GLU A 47 -36.29 -33.96 -3.52
CA GLU A 47 -35.09 -33.41 -2.93
C GLU A 47 -35.51 -32.28 -1.99
N LYS A 48 -35.59 -32.62 -0.69
CA LYS A 48 -35.32 -31.63 0.35
C LYS A 48 -33.93 -31.06 0.01
N ALA A 49 -33.87 -29.84 -0.52
CA ALA A 49 -32.63 -29.09 -0.57
C ALA A 49 -32.08 -29.09 0.85
N ASP A 50 -30.94 -29.76 1.04
CA ASP A 50 -30.23 -29.83 2.29
C ASP A 50 -29.86 -28.39 2.67
N ARG A 51 -30.63 -27.77 3.58
CA ARG A 51 -30.41 -26.39 4.04
C ARG A 51 -29.33 -26.38 5.11
N SER A 52 -28.17 -26.94 4.81
CA SER A 52 -27.00 -26.79 5.65
C SER A 52 -26.45 -25.37 5.46
N PHE A 53 -26.17 -24.68 6.55
CA PHE A 53 -25.45 -23.41 6.48
C PHE A 53 -24.09 -23.63 5.84
N LEU A 54 -23.61 -22.62 5.10
CA LEU A 54 -22.26 -22.70 4.60
C LEU A 54 -21.27 -22.75 5.78
N GLU A 55 -20.55 -23.86 5.89
CA GLU A 55 -19.43 -24.02 6.80
C GLU A 55 -18.30 -23.07 6.41
N ALA A 56 -17.47 -22.68 7.38
CA ALA A 56 -16.33 -21.83 7.07
C ALA A 56 -15.39 -22.53 6.11
N THR A 57 -14.87 -21.74 5.18
CA THR A 57 -13.90 -22.22 4.19
C THR A 57 -12.51 -22.39 4.80
N SER A 58 -12.22 -21.69 5.90
CA SER A 58 -11.02 -21.82 6.72
C SER A 58 -11.30 -21.37 8.16
N ASN A 59 -10.60 -21.96 9.12
CA ASN A 59 -10.69 -21.64 10.56
C ASN A 59 -9.81 -20.45 10.99
N THR A 60 -9.07 -19.85 10.04
CA THR A 60 -8.25 -18.65 10.26
C THR A 60 -8.20 -17.85 8.96
N PHE A 61 -8.19 -16.52 9.08
CA PHE A 61 -7.98 -15.65 7.92
C PHE A 61 -6.57 -15.81 7.36
N ASP A 62 -6.50 -16.05 6.05
CA ASP A 62 -5.29 -16.07 5.26
C ASP A 62 -5.55 -15.29 3.96
N ALA A 63 -4.67 -14.35 3.63
CA ALA A 63 -4.88 -13.43 2.52
C ALA A 63 -4.88 -14.14 1.17
N GLU A 64 -3.97 -15.10 0.95
CA GLU A 64 -3.89 -15.86 -0.29
C GLU A 64 -5.14 -16.73 -0.50
N SER A 65 -5.59 -17.40 0.55
CA SER A 65 -6.80 -18.21 0.55
C SER A 65 -8.05 -17.35 0.31
N ALA A 66 -8.15 -16.19 0.96
CA ALA A 66 -9.22 -15.22 0.71
C ALA A 66 -9.25 -14.77 -0.75
N ILE A 67 -8.11 -14.41 -1.31
CA ILE A 67 -7.99 -14.01 -2.72
C ILE A 67 -8.45 -15.12 -3.64
N LYS A 68 -7.93 -16.34 -3.43
CA LYS A 68 -8.28 -17.49 -4.25
C LYS A 68 -9.79 -17.74 -4.23
N MET A 69 -10.40 -17.73 -3.04
CA MET A 69 -11.83 -18.02 -2.88
C MET A 69 -12.72 -16.91 -3.43
N VAL A 70 -12.42 -15.64 -3.16
CA VAL A 70 -13.16 -14.52 -3.76
C VAL A 70 -13.01 -14.52 -5.28
N ARG A 71 -11.86 -14.93 -5.84
CA ARG A 71 -11.68 -15.08 -7.29
C ARG A 71 -12.49 -16.23 -7.89
N GLU A 72 -12.46 -17.39 -7.25
CA GLU A 72 -13.09 -18.61 -7.79
C GLU A 72 -14.62 -18.60 -7.59
N ARG A 73 -15.09 -18.07 -6.45
CA ARG A 73 -16.49 -18.15 -5.99
C ARG A 73 -17.18 -16.81 -5.79
N GLY A 74 -16.46 -15.69 -5.91
CA GLY A 74 -17.01 -14.35 -5.63
C GLY A 74 -17.19 -14.01 -4.15
N PHE A 75 -16.93 -14.95 -3.23
CA PHE A 75 -17.00 -14.74 -1.78
C PHE A 75 -16.08 -15.71 -1.01
N ALA A 76 -15.80 -15.40 0.26
CA ALA A 76 -15.02 -16.22 1.17
C ALA A 76 -15.53 -16.07 2.62
N VAL A 77 -15.49 -17.16 3.40
CA VAL A 77 -15.97 -17.19 4.80
C VAL A 77 -14.90 -17.75 5.72
N PHE A 78 -14.51 -16.96 6.71
CA PHE A 78 -13.51 -17.32 7.71
C PHE A 78 -14.13 -17.31 9.10
N ASP A 79 -13.98 -18.40 9.83
CA ASP A 79 -14.21 -18.41 11.28
C ASP A 79 -12.89 -18.15 12.01
N GLY A 80 -12.95 -17.74 13.28
CA GLY A 80 -11.73 -17.56 14.08
C GLY A 80 -10.89 -16.34 13.67
N PHE A 81 -11.50 -15.28 13.12
CA PHE A 81 -10.78 -14.17 12.53
C PHE A 81 -9.95 -13.35 13.55
N LEU A 82 -10.57 -12.92 14.64
CA LEU A 82 -9.94 -12.11 15.70
C LEU A 82 -9.64 -12.93 16.95
N GLY A 83 -10.28 -14.09 17.09
CA GLY A 83 -10.32 -14.86 18.31
C GLY A 83 -11.55 -14.51 19.15
N ARG A 84 -12.04 -15.53 19.86
CA ARG A 84 -13.29 -15.50 20.61
C ARG A 84 -13.38 -14.36 21.63
N ASP A 85 -12.30 -14.09 22.35
CA ASP A 85 -12.27 -13.05 23.39
C ASP A 85 -12.49 -11.65 22.80
N GLN A 86 -11.89 -11.36 21.63
CA GLN A 86 -12.08 -10.10 20.93
C GLN A 86 -13.50 -10.00 20.35
N ALA A 87 -14.04 -11.08 19.80
CA ALA A 87 -15.41 -11.12 19.28
C ALA A 87 -16.46 -10.91 20.39
N GLU A 88 -16.29 -11.54 21.55
CA GLU A 88 -17.17 -11.34 22.70
C GLU A 88 -17.02 -9.92 23.29
N GLY A 89 -15.80 -9.38 23.33
CA GLY A 89 -15.55 -7.97 23.67
C GLY A 89 -16.26 -7.00 22.72
N ALA A 90 -16.19 -7.25 21.41
CA ALA A 90 -16.89 -6.47 20.39
C ALA A 90 -18.41 -6.52 20.58
N ARG A 91 -18.97 -7.69 20.92
CA ARG A 91 -20.40 -7.80 21.25
C ARG A 91 -20.78 -6.90 22.43
N GLY A 92 -20.00 -6.92 23.51
CA GLY A 92 -20.24 -6.07 24.68
C GLY A 92 -20.15 -4.57 24.35
N ALA A 93 -19.13 -4.18 23.59
CA ALA A 93 -18.93 -2.81 23.15
C ALA A 93 -20.08 -2.30 22.26
N ALA A 94 -20.54 -3.11 21.29
CA ALA A 94 -21.64 -2.75 20.42
C ALA A 94 -22.97 -2.58 21.19
N GLN A 95 -23.21 -3.42 22.19
CA GLN A 95 -24.37 -3.29 23.08
C GLN A 95 -24.32 -2.00 23.91
N ASN A 96 -23.14 -1.61 24.40
CA ASN A 96 -22.97 -0.36 25.14
C ASN A 96 -23.21 0.86 24.25
N ILE A 97 -22.66 0.86 23.03
CA ILE A 97 -22.89 1.93 22.03
C ILE A 97 -24.38 2.05 21.69
N PHE A 98 -25.07 0.92 21.55
CA PHE A 98 -26.52 0.92 21.35
C PHE A 98 -27.27 1.50 22.56
N ARG A 99 -26.97 1.04 23.79
CA ARG A 99 -27.61 1.54 25.02
C ARG A 99 -27.37 3.04 25.25
N ALA A 100 -26.24 3.57 24.78
CA ALA A 100 -25.92 4.99 24.80
C ALA A 100 -26.74 5.82 23.77
N GLY A 101 -27.58 5.18 22.94
CA GLY A 101 -28.46 5.87 21.99
C GLY A 101 -27.72 6.46 20.79
N LEU A 102 -26.50 5.99 20.49
CA LEU A 102 -25.68 6.54 19.41
C LEU A 102 -26.07 6.00 18.02
N MET A 103 -26.78 4.89 17.96
CA MET A 103 -27.19 4.27 16.69
C MET A 103 -28.49 4.91 16.17
N ARG A 104 -28.58 5.11 14.85
CA ARG A 104 -29.74 5.68 14.16
C ARG A 104 -30.29 4.70 13.14
N ARG A 105 -31.59 4.76 12.83
CA ARG A 105 -32.17 3.93 11.76
C ARG A 105 -31.47 4.16 10.43
N ALA A 106 -31.17 3.08 9.71
CA ALA A 106 -30.58 3.16 8.39
C ALA A 106 -31.59 3.71 7.36
N GLY A 107 -31.08 4.45 6.37
CA GLY A 107 -31.82 4.90 5.19
C GLY A 107 -31.23 4.29 3.92
N MET A 108 -31.98 4.40 2.81
CA MET A 108 -31.58 3.97 1.46
C MET A 108 -31.40 5.20 0.57
N GLY A 109 -30.29 5.29 -0.20
CA GLY A 109 -29.98 6.41 -1.12
C GLY A 109 -28.98 7.45 -0.57
N LYS A 110 -28.50 8.36 -1.44
CA LYS A 110 -27.66 9.52 -1.07
C LYS A 110 -28.44 10.83 -1.24
N ASP A 111 -28.15 11.80 -0.38
CA ASP A 111 -28.65 13.18 -0.45
C ASP A 111 -30.18 13.28 -0.63
N SER A 112 -30.65 13.94 -1.70
CA SER A 112 -32.06 14.20 -1.98
C SER A 112 -32.91 12.96 -2.31
N THR A 113 -32.28 11.79 -2.43
CA THR A 113 -32.96 10.49 -2.66
C THR A 113 -33.00 9.61 -1.41
N ALA A 114 -32.50 10.10 -0.26
CA ALA A 114 -32.50 9.36 0.98
C ALA A 114 -33.93 9.16 1.51
N TRP A 115 -34.35 7.91 1.66
CA TRP A 115 -35.64 7.57 2.25
C TRP A 115 -35.51 6.38 3.22
N THR A 116 -36.43 6.29 4.18
CA THR A 116 -36.43 5.28 5.23
C THR A 116 -37.67 4.40 5.11
N ASP A 117 -37.47 3.13 4.77
CA ASP A 117 -38.53 2.12 4.80
C ASP A 117 -38.07 0.89 5.59
N VAL A 118 -38.69 0.71 6.74
CA VAL A 118 -38.40 -0.37 7.69
C VAL A 118 -38.73 -1.74 7.09
N ARG A 119 -39.60 -1.80 6.08
CA ARG A 119 -39.92 -3.04 5.35
C ARG A 119 -38.79 -3.42 4.38
N ALA A 120 -38.01 -2.46 3.92
CA ALA A 120 -36.88 -2.67 3.03
C ALA A 120 -35.58 -2.87 3.81
N ARG A 121 -35.33 -2.05 4.84
CA ARG A 121 -34.10 -2.10 5.65
C ARG A 121 -34.41 -1.71 7.10
N GLY A 122 -34.25 -2.67 8.02
CA GLY A 122 -34.70 -2.56 9.41
C GLY A 122 -33.60 -2.39 10.46
N ASP A 123 -32.35 -2.13 10.08
CA ASP A 123 -31.23 -1.99 11.01
C ASP A 123 -31.05 -0.57 11.57
N GLU A 124 -30.44 -0.53 12.75
CA GLU A 124 -29.88 0.65 13.38
C GLU A 124 -28.38 0.64 13.12
N ILE A 125 -27.82 1.79 12.73
CA ILE A 125 -26.43 1.93 12.31
C ILE A 125 -25.72 3.09 12.99
N ILE A 126 -24.40 2.99 13.06
CA ILE A 126 -23.51 4.13 13.24
C ILE A 126 -22.25 3.94 12.40
N TRP A 127 -21.78 5.00 11.76
CA TRP A 127 -20.51 4.99 11.05
C TRP A 127 -19.36 5.06 12.05
N MET A 128 -18.33 4.23 11.83
CA MET A 128 -17.15 4.21 12.70
C MET A 128 -16.47 5.57 12.78
N SER A 129 -16.40 6.31 11.67
CA SER A 129 -15.88 7.69 11.65
C SER A 129 -16.59 8.60 12.64
N SER A 130 -17.93 8.51 12.76
CA SER A 130 -18.70 9.31 13.70
C SER A 130 -18.48 8.93 15.16
N LEU A 131 -18.10 7.68 15.46
CA LEU A 131 -17.69 7.28 16.81
C LEU A 131 -16.31 7.86 17.16
N LEU A 132 -15.38 7.81 16.21
CA LEU A 132 -14.02 8.34 16.39
C LEU A 132 -14.01 9.86 16.54
N GLU A 133 -14.79 10.59 15.72
CA GLU A 133 -14.96 12.05 15.85
C GLU A 133 -15.42 12.45 17.26
N ARG A 134 -16.36 11.70 17.84
CA ARG A 134 -16.85 11.93 19.22
C ARG A 134 -15.81 11.62 20.28
N LYS A 135 -14.99 10.59 20.06
CA LYS A 135 -13.87 10.25 20.96
C LYS A 135 -12.81 11.36 20.93
N LEU A 136 -12.50 11.89 19.75
CA LEU A 136 -11.50 12.95 19.56
C LEU A 136 -11.97 14.33 20.01
N SER A 137 -13.27 14.62 19.96
CA SER A 137 -13.81 15.93 20.40
C SER A 137 -13.73 16.13 21.92
N GLY A 138 -13.43 15.07 22.70
CA GLY A 138 -13.39 15.12 24.16
C GLY A 138 -14.76 15.23 24.82
N ASP A 139 -15.85 15.11 24.05
CA ASP A 139 -17.23 15.23 24.55
C ASP A 139 -17.72 13.99 25.32
N LEU A 140 -16.90 12.94 25.42
CA LEU A 140 -17.24 11.69 26.10
C LEU A 140 -16.71 11.69 27.54
N SER A 141 -17.60 11.93 28.50
CA SER A 141 -17.29 11.78 29.93
C SER A 141 -17.42 10.34 30.45
N ASP A 142 -17.98 9.43 29.65
CA ASP A 142 -18.23 8.04 30.01
C ASP A 142 -17.05 7.14 29.58
N GLU A 143 -16.22 6.74 30.55
CA GLU A 143 -15.08 5.85 30.34
C GLU A 143 -15.47 4.47 29.77
N ALA A 144 -16.68 3.96 30.07
CA ALA A 144 -17.15 2.69 29.52
C ALA A 144 -17.52 2.82 28.03
N LEU A 145 -18.11 3.95 27.65
CA LEU A 145 -18.40 4.27 26.25
C LEU A 145 -17.11 4.49 25.45
N THR A 146 -16.15 5.22 26.00
CA THR A 146 -14.82 5.40 25.38
C THR A 146 -14.11 4.08 25.15
N ARG A 147 -14.11 3.16 26.14
CA ARG A 147 -13.57 1.80 25.96
C ARG A 147 -14.31 1.00 24.89
N SER A 148 -15.63 1.16 24.81
CA SER A 148 -16.45 0.49 23.78
C SER A 148 -16.11 0.99 22.38
N ILE A 149 -15.89 2.29 22.21
CA ILE A 149 -15.44 2.88 20.94
C ILE A 149 -14.06 2.37 20.56
N SER A 150 -13.10 2.36 21.49
CA SER A 150 -11.76 1.81 21.24
C SER A 150 -11.78 0.32 20.87
N CYS A 151 -12.73 -0.45 21.42
CA CYS A 151 -12.91 -1.85 21.01
C CYS A 151 -13.42 -1.97 19.56
N MET A 152 -14.37 -1.14 19.14
CA MET A 152 -14.85 -1.11 17.75
C MET A 152 -13.77 -0.61 16.77
N GLU A 153 -12.94 0.34 17.21
CA GLU A 153 -11.76 0.82 16.48
C GLU A 153 -10.77 -0.31 16.24
N ALA A 154 -10.37 -1.05 17.29
CA ALA A 154 -9.46 -2.19 17.16
C ALA A 154 -9.98 -3.30 16.22
N VAL A 155 -11.30 -3.55 16.21
CA VAL A 155 -11.91 -4.47 15.25
C VAL A 155 -11.81 -3.93 13.83
N SER A 156 -12.07 -2.63 13.63
CA SER A 156 -11.94 -1.97 12.33
C SER A 156 -10.49 -2.00 11.82
N ASP A 157 -9.52 -1.74 12.70
CA ASP A 157 -8.09 -1.81 12.38
C ASP A 157 -7.65 -3.22 11.99
N SER A 158 -8.20 -4.24 12.63
CA SER A 158 -7.93 -5.63 12.28
C SER A 158 -8.48 -5.97 10.89
N ILE A 159 -9.66 -5.47 10.54
CA ILE A 159 -10.22 -5.60 9.18
C ILE A 159 -9.40 -4.79 8.16
N VAL A 160 -8.90 -3.63 8.54
CA VAL A 160 -7.98 -2.82 7.72
C VAL A 160 -6.64 -3.55 7.50
N SER A 161 -6.09 -4.20 8.53
CA SER A 161 -4.89 -5.01 8.42
C SER A 161 -5.09 -6.22 7.51
N ALA A 162 -6.26 -6.87 7.59
CA ALA A 162 -6.65 -7.92 6.67
C ALA A 162 -6.77 -7.40 5.23
N ARG A 163 -7.38 -6.22 5.03
CA ARG A 163 -7.37 -5.52 3.73
C ARG A 163 -5.95 -5.28 3.24
N ASP A 164 -5.06 -4.76 4.08
CA ASP A 164 -3.70 -4.45 3.67
C ASP A 164 -2.96 -5.72 3.25
N SER A 165 -3.18 -6.82 3.97
CA SER A 165 -2.68 -8.14 3.58
C SER A 165 -3.24 -8.59 2.21
N LEU A 166 -4.53 -8.33 1.93
CA LEU A 166 -5.14 -8.59 0.62
C LEU A 166 -4.56 -7.70 -0.48
N VAL A 167 -4.38 -6.40 -0.22
CA VAL A 167 -3.80 -5.43 -1.17
C VAL A 167 -2.35 -5.81 -1.49
N THR A 168 -1.56 -6.17 -0.46
CA THR A 168 -0.19 -6.65 -0.62
C THR A 168 -0.15 -7.93 -1.46
N ALA A 169 -1.01 -8.91 -1.17
CA ALA A 169 -1.05 -10.15 -1.93
C ALA A 169 -1.64 -9.99 -3.35
N LEU A 170 -2.45 -8.95 -3.60
CA LEU A 170 -3.03 -8.62 -4.91
C LEU A 170 -2.28 -7.54 -5.68
N SER A 171 -1.11 -7.14 -5.21
CA SER A 171 -0.34 -5.93 -5.52
C SER A 171 -0.16 -5.52 -7.00
N GLN A 172 -0.56 -6.33 -7.98
CA GLN A 172 -0.64 -5.98 -9.41
C GLN A 172 -2.07 -5.72 -9.95
N THR A 173 -3.13 -5.88 -9.14
CA THR A 173 -4.53 -5.96 -9.62
C THR A 173 -5.57 -5.30 -8.70
N PHE A 174 -5.19 -4.92 -7.48
CA PHE A 174 -6.12 -4.34 -6.51
C PHE A 174 -5.45 -3.23 -5.71
N THR A 175 -5.88 -1.99 -5.95
CA THR A 175 -5.59 -0.86 -5.07
C THR A 175 -6.86 -0.55 -4.27
N CYS A 176 -6.68 -0.37 -2.96
CA CYS A 176 -7.76 0.08 -2.08
C CYS A 176 -7.39 1.46 -1.52
N GLU A 177 -8.02 2.50 -2.03
CA GLU A 177 -7.76 3.89 -1.68
C GLU A 177 -8.46 4.30 -0.38
N LYS A 178 -9.60 3.68 -0.09
CA LYS A 178 -10.46 4.05 1.03
C LYS A 178 -11.16 2.83 1.61
N ALA A 179 -11.37 2.83 2.93
CA ALA A 179 -12.25 1.89 3.61
C ALA A 179 -13.26 2.66 4.45
N THR A 180 -14.52 2.21 4.49
CA THR A 180 -15.54 2.77 5.37
C THR A 180 -16.24 1.66 6.12
N PHE A 181 -16.43 1.83 7.43
CA PHE A 181 -17.03 0.83 8.30
C PHE A 181 -18.30 1.36 8.98
N GLN A 182 -19.30 0.48 9.07
CA GLN A 182 -20.60 0.75 9.66
C GLN A 182 -20.92 -0.37 10.65
N LEU A 183 -21.10 -0.01 11.91
CA LEU A 183 -21.67 -0.89 12.91
C LEU A 183 -23.18 -0.94 12.70
N ALA A 184 -23.73 -2.14 12.56
CA ALA A 184 -25.16 -2.39 12.34
C ALA A 184 -25.74 -3.31 13.40
N ARG A 185 -26.98 -3.03 13.79
CA ARG A 185 -27.80 -3.79 14.74
C ARG A 185 -29.15 -4.07 14.10
N TYR A 186 -29.52 -5.34 14.07
CA TYR A 186 -30.84 -5.80 13.65
C TYR A 186 -31.60 -6.29 14.89
N ALA A 187 -32.71 -5.63 15.18
CA ALA A 187 -33.65 -6.08 16.21
C ALA A 187 -34.45 -7.30 15.73
N GLN A 188 -35.22 -7.91 16.64
CA GLN A 188 -36.15 -8.98 16.27
C GLN A 188 -37.15 -8.49 15.21
N GLY A 189 -37.34 -9.27 14.15
CA GLY A 189 -38.15 -8.97 12.98
C GLY A 189 -37.45 -8.12 11.91
N ALA A 190 -36.30 -7.50 12.22
CA ALA A 190 -35.57 -6.70 11.24
C ALA A 190 -34.94 -7.58 10.15
N CYS A 191 -34.93 -7.05 8.93
CA CYS A 191 -34.36 -7.67 7.73
C CYS A 191 -33.75 -6.59 6.84
N TYR A 192 -33.07 -7.02 5.79
CA TYR A 192 -32.66 -6.15 4.69
C TYR A 192 -32.95 -6.90 3.38
N VAL A 193 -33.91 -6.40 2.61
CA VAL A 193 -34.33 -7.01 1.34
C VAL A 193 -33.17 -7.14 0.35
N ARG A 194 -33.35 -8.02 -0.64
CA ARG A 194 -32.39 -8.25 -1.72
C ARG A 194 -31.93 -6.94 -2.36
N HIS A 195 -30.61 -6.74 -2.37
CA HIS A 195 -29.95 -5.60 -2.96
C HIS A 195 -28.52 -5.96 -3.40
N SER A 196 -27.89 -5.06 -4.14
CA SER A 196 -26.46 -5.06 -4.42
C SER A 196 -25.81 -3.90 -3.67
N ASP A 197 -24.55 -4.05 -3.29
CA ASP A 197 -23.77 -2.99 -2.66
C ASP A 197 -23.24 -1.96 -3.67
N VAL A 198 -23.36 -2.24 -4.96
CA VAL A 198 -23.03 -1.31 -6.04
C VAL A 198 -24.29 -0.53 -6.46
N SER A 199 -24.13 0.78 -6.60
CA SER A 199 -25.13 1.68 -7.19
C SER A 199 -24.44 2.73 -8.06
N GLU A 200 -25.18 3.40 -8.95
CA GLU A 200 -24.66 4.53 -9.75
C GLU A 200 -23.98 5.61 -8.89
N THR A 201 -24.39 5.74 -7.62
CA THR A 201 -23.87 6.71 -6.64
C THR A 201 -22.69 6.22 -5.79
N ASN A 202 -22.28 4.95 -5.94
CA ASN A 202 -21.23 4.28 -5.14
C ASN A 202 -20.25 3.46 -6.01
N ALA A 203 -19.97 3.90 -7.24
CA ALA A 203 -19.17 3.21 -8.27
C ALA A 203 -17.71 2.83 -7.89
N GLY A 204 -17.25 3.18 -6.69
CA GLY A 204 -15.92 2.89 -6.17
C GLY A 204 -15.79 1.61 -5.33
N ARG A 205 -16.88 0.98 -4.88
CA ARG A 205 -16.81 -0.21 -4.00
C ARG A 205 -16.27 -1.42 -4.76
N ARG A 206 -15.32 -2.14 -4.17
CA ARG A 206 -14.62 -3.28 -4.77
C ARG A 206 -14.69 -4.56 -3.96
N LEU A 207 -14.72 -4.46 -2.64
CA LEU A 207 -14.90 -5.61 -1.77
C LEU A 207 -15.79 -5.21 -0.60
N THR A 208 -16.82 -6.00 -0.34
CA THR A 208 -17.61 -5.90 0.88
C THR A 208 -17.05 -6.91 1.89
N CYS A 209 -16.84 -6.45 3.12
CA CYS A 209 -16.52 -7.31 4.25
C CYS A 209 -17.59 -7.16 5.33
N ILE A 210 -18.01 -8.28 5.92
CA ILE A 210 -18.93 -8.28 7.06
C ILE A 210 -18.31 -9.14 8.15
N TYR A 211 -18.06 -8.52 9.30
CA TYR A 211 -17.59 -9.21 10.50
C TYR A 211 -18.74 -9.40 11.48
N TYR A 212 -18.94 -10.66 11.89
CA TYR A 212 -19.99 -11.11 12.80
C TYR A 212 -19.43 -11.49 14.17
N PHE A 213 -20.17 -11.11 15.21
CA PHE A 213 -19.78 -11.30 16.60
C PHE A 213 -21.01 -11.60 17.46
N ASN A 214 -21.76 -12.65 17.07
CA ASN A 214 -22.99 -13.08 17.74
C ASN A 214 -22.77 -14.43 18.46
N PRO A 215 -22.42 -14.43 19.75
CA PRO A 215 -22.13 -15.66 20.50
C PRO A 215 -23.37 -16.55 20.62
N GLY A 216 -23.19 -17.86 20.43
CA GLY A 216 -24.26 -18.85 20.59
C GLY A 216 -25.35 -18.81 19.51
N TRP A 217 -25.05 -18.30 18.30
CA TRP A 217 -26.02 -18.25 17.21
C TRP A 217 -26.48 -19.65 16.77
N ARG A 218 -27.77 -19.80 16.48
CA ARG A 218 -28.44 -21.05 16.09
C ARG A 218 -29.38 -20.81 14.92
N GLU A 219 -29.79 -21.86 14.23
CA GLU A 219 -30.70 -21.78 13.08
C GLU A 219 -32.01 -21.03 13.40
N GLU A 220 -32.58 -21.30 14.59
CA GLU A 220 -33.81 -20.67 15.09
C GLU A 220 -33.72 -19.15 15.28
N HIS A 221 -32.50 -18.59 15.35
CA HIS A 221 -32.30 -17.14 15.48
C HIS A 221 -32.44 -16.39 14.14
N GLY A 222 -32.50 -17.09 13.00
CA GLY A 222 -32.63 -16.47 11.68
C GLY A 222 -31.47 -15.53 11.36
N GLY A 223 -31.76 -14.37 10.76
CA GLY A 223 -30.76 -13.30 10.53
C GLY A 223 -29.61 -13.67 9.59
N VAL A 224 -29.79 -14.75 8.83
CA VAL A 224 -28.83 -15.29 7.87
C VAL A 224 -28.66 -14.29 6.73
N LEU A 225 -27.41 -14.09 6.28
CA LEU A 225 -27.17 -13.40 5.03
C LEU A 225 -27.28 -14.41 3.89
N ARG A 226 -28.20 -14.18 2.96
CA ARG A 226 -28.36 -14.99 1.76
C ARG A 226 -27.70 -14.30 0.57
N LEU A 227 -26.73 -14.95 -0.03
CA LEU A 227 -26.11 -14.55 -1.29
C LEU A 227 -26.83 -15.24 -2.45
N TYR A 228 -27.07 -14.50 -3.53
CA TYR A 228 -27.62 -15.00 -4.78
C TYR A 228 -26.47 -15.27 -5.76
N HIS A 229 -25.85 -16.43 -5.65
CA HIS A 229 -24.68 -16.80 -6.43
C HIS A 229 -25.08 -17.38 -7.81
N PRO A 230 -24.53 -16.87 -8.93
CA PRO A 230 -24.95 -17.28 -10.27
C PRO A 230 -24.69 -18.76 -10.60
N LYS A 231 -23.71 -19.40 -9.95
CA LYS A 231 -23.36 -20.81 -10.18
C LYS A 231 -23.79 -21.76 -9.06
N GLU A 232 -23.79 -21.28 -7.82
CA GLU A 232 -24.07 -22.10 -6.61
C GLU A 232 -25.52 -21.93 -6.13
N GLY A 233 -26.30 -21.04 -6.75
CA GLY A 233 -27.67 -20.75 -6.35
C GLY A 233 -27.72 -19.93 -5.07
N LEU A 234 -28.51 -20.36 -4.09
CA LEU A 234 -28.68 -19.64 -2.82
C LEU A 234 -27.62 -20.10 -1.83
N VAL A 235 -26.78 -19.18 -1.36
CA VAL A 235 -25.75 -19.46 -0.34
C VAL A 235 -26.11 -18.74 0.96
N ASP A 236 -26.36 -19.49 2.01
CA ASP A 236 -26.80 -18.99 3.31
C ASP A 236 -25.62 -18.95 4.31
N VAL A 237 -25.26 -17.74 4.76
CA VAL A 237 -24.17 -17.48 5.70
C VAL A 237 -24.74 -17.05 7.06
N ALA A 238 -24.64 -17.96 8.04
CA ALA A 238 -25.05 -17.66 9.41
C ALA A 238 -24.13 -16.59 10.04
N PRO A 239 -24.66 -15.62 10.80
CA PRO A 239 -23.88 -14.54 11.41
C PRO A 239 -23.19 -14.99 12.70
N LEU A 240 -22.37 -16.05 12.63
CA LEU A 240 -21.72 -16.67 13.78
C LEU A 240 -20.74 -15.71 14.48
N CYS A 241 -20.41 -16.01 15.74
CA CYS A 241 -19.38 -15.25 16.45
C CYS A 241 -18.01 -15.48 15.80
N ASP A 242 -17.23 -14.40 15.66
CA ASP A 242 -15.87 -14.41 15.11
C ASP A 242 -15.80 -14.87 13.65
N ARG A 243 -16.84 -14.58 12.87
CA ARG A 243 -16.94 -14.91 11.45
C ARG A 243 -16.72 -13.68 10.59
N LEU A 244 -15.75 -13.74 9.68
CA LEU A 244 -15.53 -12.76 8.62
C LEU A 244 -16.07 -13.31 7.29
N LEU A 245 -16.97 -12.57 6.67
CA LEU A 245 -17.43 -12.81 5.31
C LEU A 245 -16.84 -11.74 4.38
N LEU A 246 -16.30 -12.16 3.25
CA LEU A 246 -15.85 -11.29 2.16
C LEU A 246 -16.65 -11.63 0.90
N PHE A 247 -17.09 -10.65 0.12
CA PHE A 247 -17.74 -10.89 -1.17
C PHE A 247 -17.64 -9.68 -2.11
N LEU A 248 -17.76 -9.96 -3.40
CA LEU A 248 -17.79 -8.94 -4.45
C LEU A 248 -19.06 -8.06 -4.31
N PRO A 249 -18.95 -6.73 -4.41
CA PRO A 249 -20.03 -5.82 -4.04
C PRO A 249 -21.21 -5.84 -5.01
N ASP A 250 -21.01 -6.32 -6.25
CA ASP A 250 -22.08 -6.52 -7.23
C ASP A 250 -22.94 -7.75 -6.91
N MET A 251 -22.48 -8.65 -6.04
CA MET A 251 -23.22 -9.82 -5.60
C MET A 251 -24.51 -9.41 -4.88
N GLU A 252 -25.65 -9.82 -5.44
CA GLU A 252 -26.94 -9.60 -4.81
C GLU A 252 -27.08 -10.43 -3.54
N HIS A 253 -27.58 -9.79 -2.50
CA HIS A 253 -27.72 -10.40 -1.19
C HIS A 253 -28.87 -9.79 -0.39
N GLU A 254 -29.36 -10.55 0.59
CA GLU A 254 -30.35 -10.09 1.56
C GLU A 254 -30.01 -10.57 2.98
N VAL A 255 -30.47 -9.85 3.99
CA VAL A 255 -30.46 -10.30 5.38
C VAL A 255 -31.86 -10.80 5.70
N LEU A 256 -32.01 -12.11 5.89
CA LEU A 256 -33.27 -12.72 6.27
C LEU A 256 -33.75 -12.21 7.64
N PRO A 257 -35.06 -12.28 7.95
CA PRO A 257 -35.61 -11.81 9.21
C PRO A 257 -34.88 -12.38 10.43
N CYS A 258 -34.50 -11.51 11.34
CA CYS A 258 -33.84 -11.87 12.59
C CYS A 258 -34.87 -12.27 13.64
N ALA A 259 -34.79 -13.47 14.21
CA ALA A 259 -35.58 -13.83 15.39
C ALA A 259 -34.89 -13.43 16.70
N SER A 260 -33.62 -13.03 16.64
CA SER A 260 -32.80 -12.57 17.77
C SER A 260 -31.92 -11.38 17.37
N GLU A 261 -31.38 -10.68 18.36
CA GLU A 261 -30.56 -9.49 18.14
C GLU A 261 -29.22 -9.81 17.45
N ARG A 262 -29.07 -9.33 16.22
CA ARG A 262 -27.90 -9.53 15.35
C ARG A 262 -27.08 -8.25 15.24
N PHE A 263 -25.79 -8.35 15.53
CA PHE A 263 -24.82 -7.30 15.26
C PHE A 263 -23.83 -7.73 14.17
N ALA A 264 -23.36 -6.74 13.42
CA ALA A 264 -22.29 -6.89 12.44
C ALA A 264 -21.56 -5.57 12.23
N ILE A 265 -20.30 -5.64 11.80
CA ILE A 265 -19.60 -4.51 11.20
C ILE A 265 -19.54 -4.78 9.70
N SER A 266 -20.19 -3.91 8.92
CA SER A 266 -20.12 -3.93 7.46
C SER A 266 -19.06 -2.93 7.01
N GLY A 267 -18.10 -3.38 6.22
CA GLY A 267 -17.03 -2.58 5.65
C GLY A 267 -17.07 -2.60 4.13
N TRP A 268 -16.79 -1.45 3.53
CA TRP A 268 -16.65 -1.30 2.08
C TRP A 268 -15.28 -0.78 1.74
N LEU A 269 -14.60 -1.52 0.88
CA LEU A 269 -13.27 -1.23 0.37
C LEU A 269 -13.40 -0.61 -1.02
N TYR A 270 -12.82 0.57 -1.23
CA TYR A 270 -12.96 1.35 -2.45
C TYR A 270 -11.65 1.37 -3.24
N GLY A 271 -11.75 1.31 -4.56
CA GLY A 271 -10.61 1.39 -5.48
C GLY A 271 -11.02 1.85 -6.89
N PRO A 272 -10.07 2.07 -7.79
CA PRO A 272 -10.33 2.50 -9.17
C PRO A 272 -11.21 1.51 -9.94
N SER A 273 -11.89 1.97 -10.99
CA SER A 273 -12.96 1.32 -11.77
C SER A 273 -12.68 -0.10 -12.29
N SER A 274 -11.42 -0.55 -12.27
CA SER A 274 -10.87 -1.65 -13.06
C SER A 274 -10.86 -3.03 -12.38
N PHE A 275 -11.46 -3.20 -11.20
CA PHE A 275 -11.36 -4.45 -10.43
C PHE A 275 -12.04 -5.66 -11.10
N LEU A 276 -13.27 -5.49 -11.58
CA LEU A 276 -14.04 -6.58 -12.22
C LEU A 276 -13.44 -6.97 -13.60
N GLU A 277 -12.91 -6.00 -14.34
CA GLU A 277 -12.15 -6.21 -15.58
C GLU A 277 -10.81 -6.94 -15.31
N SER A 278 -10.16 -6.64 -14.18
CA SER A 278 -8.90 -7.28 -13.78
C SER A 278 -9.06 -8.75 -13.35
N CYS A 279 -10.21 -9.12 -12.80
CA CYS A 279 -10.47 -10.50 -12.36
C CYS A 279 -10.70 -11.47 -13.53
N GLN A 280 -11.41 -11.04 -14.58
CA GLN A 280 -11.59 -11.85 -15.80
C GLN A 280 -10.31 -11.91 -16.65
N ALA A 281 -9.52 -10.82 -16.67
CA ALA A 281 -8.22 -10.80 -17.31
C ALA A 281 -7.18 -11.70 -16.60
N PHE A 282 -7.29 -11.91 -15.28
CA PHE A 282 -6.33 -12.74 -14.52
C PHE A 282 -6.33 -14.22 -14.93
N ALA A 283 -7.49 -14.77 -15.31
CA ALA A 283 -7.60 -16.16 -15.78
C ALA A 283 -7.02 -16.35 -17.20
N ALA A 284 -7.08 -15.31 -18.04
CA ALA A 284 -6.46 -15.29 -19.37
C ALA A 284 -4.93 -15.04 -19.31
N ARG A 285 -4.45 -14.30 -18.28
CA ARG A 285 -3.05 -13.87 -18.12
C ARG A 285 -2.03 -14.99 -17.89
N ARG A 286 -2.44 -16.21 -17.58
CA ARG A 286 -1.50 -17.34 -17.43
C ARG A 286 -0.96 -17.85 -18.76
N GLU A 287 -1.63 -17.54 -19.87
CA GLU A 287 -1.15 -17.83 -21.23
C GLU A 287 -0.41 -16.64 -21.87
N GLU A 288 -0.50 -15.43 -21.28
CA GLU A 288 0.08 -14.18 -21.81
C GLU A 288 1.28 -13.62 -21.02
N GLU A 289 1.83 -14.37 -20.06
CA GLU A 289 3.00 -13.92 -19.28
C GLU A 289 4.26 -13.74 -20.15
N GLU A 290 4.26 -14.27 -21.38
CA GLU A 290 5.27 -14.04 -22.42
C GLU A 290 5.06 -12.74 -23.24
N ALA A 291 3.98 -11.98 -23.02
CA ALA A 291 3.59 -10.86 -23.90
C ALA A 291 3.40 -9.48 -23.21
N ARG A 292 3.81 -9.29 -21.94
CA ARG A 292 3.79 -7.95 -21.32
C ARG A 292 4.85 -7.01 -21.95
N PRO A 293 4.55 -5.72 -22.15
CA PRO A 293 5.58 -4.74 -22.52
C PRO A 293 6.64 -4.66 -21.40
N GLU A 294 7.91 -4.56 -21.79
CA GLU A 294 9.07 -4.49 -20.89
C GLU A 294 9.21 -3.12 -20.20
N GLU A 295 8.14 -2.67 -19.54
CA GLU A 295 8.08 -1.37 -18.86
C GLU A 295 8.95 -1.34 -17.60
N ILE A 296 9.55 -0.18 -17.34
CA ILE A 296 10.48 0.07 -16.25
C ILE A 296 9.93 1.19 -15.37
N PHE A 297 9.69 0.90 -14.10
CA PHE A 297 9.41 1.91 -13.08
C PHE A 297 10.72 2.39 -12.43
N VAL A 298 11.00 3.68 -12.56
CA VAL A 298 12.18 4.36 -12.02
C VAL A 298 11.77 5.16 -10.78
N SER A 299 12.22 4.74 -9.60
CA SER A 299 11.98 5.41 -8.32
C SER A 299 13.10 6.40 -8.01
N ILE A 300 12.71 7.66 -7.84
CA ILE A 300 13.60 8.79 -7.57
C ILE A 300 13.09 9.54 -6.35
N VAL A 301 14.00 9.82 -5.42
CA VAL A 301 13.72 10.68 -4.27
C VAL A 301 14.66 11.88 -4.31
N ALA A 302 14.10 13.08 -4.26
CA ALA A 302 14.82 14.32 -4.32
C ALA A 302 14.56 15.15 -3.06
N TYR A 303 15.63 15.77 -2.54
CA TYR A 303 15.56 16.74 -1.46
C TYR A 303 16.32 17.98 -1.91
N ARG A 304 15.56 19.03 -2.28
CA ARG A 304 16.08 20.33 -2.72
C ARG A 304 17.26 20.20 -3.69
N ASP A 305 17.10 19.34 -4.70
CA ASP A 305 18.19 18.94 -5.59
C ASP A 305 17.96 19.44 -7.03
N PRO A 306 18.68 20.48 -7.48
CA PRO A 306 18.51 21.06 -8.81
C PRO A 306 19.06 20.18 -9.95
N GLU A 307 19.74 19.08 -9.62
CA GLU A 307 20.12 18.07 -10.62
C GLU A 307 18.97 17.10 -10.91
N CYS A 308 17.90 17.06 -10.10
CA CYS A 308 16.78 16.13 -10.29
C CYS A 308 16.08 16.29 -11.65
N PRO A 309 15.67 17.48 -12.09
CA PRO A 309 15.08 17.64 -13.41
C PRO A 309 16.03 17.23 -14.53
N LYS A 310 17.35 17.44 -14.36
CA LYS A 310 18.38 17.04 -15.34
C LYS A 310 18.52 15.52 -15.41
N THR A 311 18.43 14.84 -14.27
CA THR A 311 18.41 13.37 -14.20
C THR A 311 17.20 12.80 -14.93
N VAL A 312 16.01 13.36 -14.71
CA VAL A 312 14.78 12.90 -15.39
C VAL A 312 14.85 13.17 -16.90
N ARG A 313 15.39 14.30 -17.33
CA ARG A 313 15.61 14.53 -18.77
C ARG A 313 16.59 13.54 -19.38
N ASP A 314 17.76 13.36 -18.76
CA ASP A 314 18.82 12.51 -19.29
C ASP A 314 18.41 11.03 -19.36
N LEU A 315 17.63 10.55 -18.38
CA LEU A 315 17.13 9.17 -18.37
C LEU A 315 16.16 8.90 -19.54
N PHE A 316 15.24 9.82 -19.83
CA PHE A 316 14.32 9.66 -20.96
C PHE A 316 15.02 9.83 -22.31
N GLN A 317 15.90 10.83 -22.44
CA GLN A 317 16.59 11.13 -23.70
C GLN A 317 17.49 9.98 -24.17
N LYS A 318 18.12 9.28 -23.22
CA LYS A 318 19.08 8.21 -23.51
C LYS A 318 18.50 6.81 -23.41
N ALA A 319 17.21 6.69 -23.05
CA ALA A 319 16.52 5.42 -23.15
C ALA A 319 16.34 5.06 -24.63
N LYS A 320 16.59 3.80 -24.99
CA LYS A 320 16.33 3.28 -26.32
C LYS A 320 14.84 3.30 -26.65
N LEU A 321 14.00 3.03 -25.65
CA LEU A 321 12.55 3.06 -25.75
C LEU A 321 11.97 3.97 -24.65
N PRO A 322 12.01 5.31 -24.80
CA PRO A 322 11.63 6.25 -23.74
C PRO A 322 10.21 6.02 -23.19
N LYS A 323 9.27 5.62 -24.07
CA LYS A 323 7.86 5.39 -23.69
C LYS A 323 7.63 4.22 -22.73
N ARG A 324 8.59 3.30 -22.58
CA ARG A 324 8.48 2.19 -21.60
C ARG A 324 8.92 2.60 -20.19
N VAL A 325 9.50 3.78 -20.06
CA VAL A 325 10.05 4.27 -18.79
C VAL A 325 8.98 5.10 -18.09
N HIS A 326 8.70 4.74 -16.84
CA HIS A 326 7.79 5.45 -15.96
C HIS A 326 8.56 5.91 -14.72
N VAL A 327 8.40 7.15 -14.31
CA VAL A 327 9.14 7.74 -13.17
C VAL A 327 8.19 7.97 -12.01
N GLY A 328 8.52 7.43 -10.84
CA GLY A 328 7.94 7.81 -9.56
C GLY A 328 8.88 8.77 -8.84
N LEU A 329 8.45 10.03 -8.67
CA LEU A 329 9.26 11.10 -8.11
C LEU A 329 8.69 11.63 -6.80
N ILE A 330 9.48 11.60 -5.73
CA ILE A 330 9.19 12.30 -4.49
C ILE A 330 10.06 13.55 -4.40
N SER A 331 9.42 14.72 -4.50
CA SER A 331 10.09 16.03 -4.48
C SER A 331 9.87 16.73 -3.14
N GLN A 332 10.93 16.86 -2.35
CA GLN A 332 10.93 17.60 -1.08
C GLN A 332 11.62 18.94 -1.29
N VAL A 333 10.83 20.00 -1.47
CA VAL A 333 11.29 21.31 -1.97
C VAL A 333 10.70 22.46 -1.16
N ASP A 334 11.29 23.64 -1.29
CA ASP A 334 10.64 24.90 -0.97
C ASP A 334 9.92 25.41 -2.23
N PHE A 335 8.60 25.61 -2.14
CA PHE A 335 7.80 26.00 -3.31
C PHE A 335 8.12 27.41 -3.83
N GLN A 336 8.82 28.23 -3.06
CA GLN A 336 9.22 29.58 -3.45
C GLN A 336 10.68 29.67 -3.84
N ASP A 337 11.56 28.98 -3.10
CA ASP A 337 13.01 29.16 -3.22
C ASP A 337 13.70 28.13 -4.13
N ASP A 338 13.05 26.99 -4.43
CA ASP A 338 13.66 25.86 -5.17
C ASP A 338 13.10 25.72 -6.59
N GLU A 339 12.95 26.83 -7.33
CA GLU A 339 12.38 26.82 -8.70
C GLU A 339 13.16 25.90 -9.66
N ASP A 340 14.48 25.81 -9.49
CA ASP A 340 15.38 24.98 -10.30
C ASP A 340 15.29 23.47 -10.03
N CYS A 341 14.46 23.07 -9.06
CA CYS A 341 14.19 21.67 -8.72
C CYS A 341 12.96 21.11 -9.45
N PHE A 342 12.22 21.92 -10.21
CA PHE A 342 11.01 21.48 -10.92
C PHE A 342 11.29 21.07 -12.37
N LEU A 343 10.51 20.10 -12.85
CA LEU A 343 10.37 19.83 -14.28
C LEU A 343 9.41 20.85 -14.89
N HIS A 344 9.74 21.34 -16.08
CA HIS A 344 8.92 22.26 -16.86
C HIS A 344 8.32 21.56 -18.08
N GLU A 345 7.23 22.13 -18.59
CA GLU A 345 6.60 21.64 -19.82
C GLU A 345 7.59 21.69 -20.99
N GLY A 346 7.69 20.60 -21.75
CA GLY A 346 8.63 20.45 -22.86
C GLY A 346 10.05 20.03 -22.46
N ASP A 347 10.32 19.75 -21.17
CA ASP A 347 11.60 19.19 -20.75
C ASP A 347 11.82 17.75 -21.25
N LEU A 348 10.74 17.01 -21.47
CA LEU A 348 10.76 15.58 -21.78
C LEU A 348 10.42 15.31 -23.26
N PRO A 349 10.79 14.15 -23.82
CA PRO A 349 10.34 13.74 -25.14
C PRO A 349 8.81 13.63 -25.21
N GLU A 350 8.24 13.95 -26.36
CA GLU A 350 6.79 13.99 -26.57
C GLU A 350 6.07 12.71 -26.10
N GLY A 351 5.12 12.89 -25.17
CA GLY A 351 4.30 11.82 -24.61
C GLY A 351 4.96 11.06 -23.45
N CYS A 352 6.12 11.52 -22.96
CA CYS A 352 6.75 10.96 -21.75
C CYS A 352 6.35 11.74 -20.49
N GLU A 353 5.68 12.88 -20.61
CA GLU A 353 5.19 13.69 -19.48
C GLU A 353 4.17 12.91 -18.64
N GLU A 354 3.27 12.17 -19.30
CA GLU A 354 2.27 11.31 -18.64
C GLU A 354 2.91 10.13 -17.90
N ASN A 355 4.17 9.80 -18.22
CA ASN A 355 4.93 8.75 -17.57
C ASN A 355 5.60 9.20 -16.27
N VAL A 356 5.48 10.48 -15.87
CA VAL A 356 6.02 10.99 -14.61
C VAL A 356 4.91 11.13 -13.57
N ARG A 357 5.01 10.35 -12.50
CA ARG A 357 4.13 10.41 -11.32
C ARG A 357 4.91 11.11 -10.21
N GLU A 358 4.57 12.35 -9.91
CA GLU A 358 5.26 13.15 -8.90
C GLU A 358 4.37 13.42 -7.67
N THR A 359 4.95 13.29 -6.48
CA THR A 359 4.37 13.82 -5.24
C THR A 359 5.32 14.84 -4.61
N ARG A 360 4.77 16.02 -4.28
CA ARG A 360 5.54 17.14 -3.75
C ARG A 360 5.23 17.37 -2.27
N PHE A 361 6.27 17.61 -1.49
CA PHE A 361 6.19 17.94 -0.06
C PHE A 361 7.02 19.18 0.23
N HIS A 362 6.63 19.93 1.26
CA HIS A 362 7.52 20.97 1.76
C HIS A 362 8.75 20.31 2.38
N TRP A 363 9.96 20.79 2.09
CA TRP A 363 11.21 20.14 2.52
C TRP A 363 11.29 19.86 4.03
N LYS A 364 10.72 20.75 4.87
CA LYS A 364 10.62 20.59 6.33
C LYS A 364 9.84 19.36 6.78
N GLU A 365 9.06 18.74 5.91
CA GLU A 365 8.30 17.51 6.19
C GLU A 365 9.14 16.24 5.95
N ALA A 366 10.36 16.37 5.43
CA ALA A 366 11.22 15.24 5.13
C ALA A 366 11.55 14.42 6.39
N ARG A 367 11.44 13.09 6.25
CA ARG A 367 11.76 12.13 7.32
C ARG A 367 12.89 11.18 6.93
N GLY A 368 13.81 11.64 6.09
CA GLY A 368 14.97 10.88 5.60
C GLY A 368 14.70 9.96 4.40
N PRO A 369 15.75 9.31 3.86
CA PRO A 369 15.69 8.62 2.58
C PRO A 369 14.81 7.37 2.61
N CYS A 370 14.83 6.56 3.68
CA CYS A 370 14.00 5.37 3.78
C CYS A 370 12.50 5.70 3.66
N TRP A 371 12.05 6.77 4.32
CA TRP A 371 10.67 7.24 4.23
C TRP A 371 10.32 7.75 2.83
N ALA A 372 11.20 8.56 2.23
CA ALA A 372 10.97 9.05 0.88
C ALA A 372 10.94 7.92 -0.15
N ARG A 373 11.83 6.92 -0.02
CA ARG A 373 11.87 5.75 -0.92
C ARG A 373 10.64 4.87 -0.75
N TYR A 374 10.14 4.68 0.46
CA TYR A 374 8.84 4.04 0.71
C TYR A 374 7.70 4.76 -0.03
N LEU A 375 7.65 6.09 0.05
CA LEU A 375 6.63 6.86 -0.68
C LEU A 375 6.79 6.72 -2.20
N ALA A 376 8.02 6.78 -2.71
CA ALA A 376 8.30 6.61 -4.14
C ALA A 376 7.83 5.24 -4.64
N GLN A 377 8.05 4.17 -3.86
CA GLN A 377 7.58 2.82 -4.21
C GLN A 377 6.05 2.73 -4.35
N ARG A 378 5.28 3.57 -3.67
CA ARG A 378 3.81 3.61 -3.78
C ARG A 378 3.31 4.21 -5.09
N LEU A 379 4.19 4.82 -5.87
CA LEU A 379 3.88 5.38 -7.19
C LEU A 379 4.01 4.32 -8.31
N TRP A 380 4.49 3.13 -7.99
CA TRP A 380 4.51 1.98 -8.91
C TRP A 380 3.08 1.56 -9.28
N ALA A 381 2.83 1.28 -10.55
CA ALA A 381 1.49 0.95 -11.07
C ALA A 381 1.47 -0.36 -11.87
N GLY A 382 2.43 -1.25 -11.63
CA GLY A 382 2.46 -2.59 -12.22
C GLY A 382 3.54 -2.81 -13.29
N GLU A 383 4.44 -1.84 -13.49
CA GLU A 383 5.58 -1.98 -14.41
C GLU A 383 6.42 -3.21 -14.05
N LYS A 384 6.94 -3.91 -15.06
CA LYS A 384 7.64 -5.20 -14.89
C LYS A 384 8.98 -5.07 -14.17
N TYR A 385 9.75 -4.06 -14.54
CA TYR A 385 11.08 -3.83 -13.99
C TYR A 385 11.07 -2.64 -13.02
N TYR A 386 11.96 -2.69 -12.04
CA TYR A 386 12.15 -1.67 -11.02
C TYR A 386 13.60 -1.16 -11.06
N LEU A 387 13.76 0.15 -11.22
CA LEU A 387 15.03 0.86 -11.11
C LEU A 387 14.95 1.86 -9.95
N GLN A 388 15.80 1.71 -8.95
CA GLN A 388 15.98 2.70 -7.90
C GLN A 388 17.27 3.49 -8.13
N ILE A 389 17.18 4.82 -8.10
CA ILE A 389 18.32 5.72 -8.25
C ILE A 389 18.27 6.89 -7.25
N ASP A 390 19.37 7.66 -7.15
CA ASP A 390 19.35 8.99 -6.56
C ASP A 390 18.98 10.06 -7.59
N SER A 391 18.71 11.28 -7.11
CA SER A 391 18.24 12.41 -7.91
C SER A 391 19.29 13.09 -8.79
N HIS A 392 20.58 12.78 -8.67
CA HIS A 392 21.68 13.46 -9.39
C HIS A 392 22.51 12.47 -10.20
N MET A 393 21.87 11.92 -11.22
CA MET A 393 22.41 10.86 -12.06
C MET A 393 22.49 11.28 -13.53
N ARG A 394 23.36 10.59 -14.26
CA ARG A 394 23.40 10.60 -15.73
C ARG A 394 23.46 9.18 -16.26
N PHE A 395 22.98 9.00 -17.48
CA PHE A 395 22.82 7.72 -18.14
C PHE A 395 23.73 7.61 -19.37
N ALA A 396 24.05 6.37 -19.74
CA ALA A 396 24.57 6.04 -21.05
C ALA A 396 23.43 5.81 -22.05
N GLU A 397 23.72 5.94 -23.34
CA GLU A 397 22.77 5.62 -24.41
C GLU A 397 22.33 4.14 -24.35
N GLY A 398 21.03 3.89 -24.46
CA GLY A 398 20.43 2.56 -24.44
C GLY A 398 20.51 1.84 -23.08
N TRP A 399 20.58 2.60 -21.98
CA TRP A 399 20.70 2.05 -20.62
C TRP A 399 19.59 1.05 -20.27
N ASP A 400 18.38 1.27 -20.76
CA ASP A 400 17.17 0.52 -20.49
C ASP A 400 17.24 -0.91 -21.06
N GLU A 401 17.62 -1.05 -22.35
CA GLU A 401 17.80 -2.38 -22.95
C GLU A 401 18.96 -3.12 -22.30
N TYR A 402 20.03 -2.39 -22.00
CA TYR A 402 21.21 -2.97 -21.39
C TYR A 402 20.91 -3.54 -20.00
N LEU A 403 20.22 -2.80 -19.13
CA LEU A 403 19.90 -3.28 -17.79
C LEU A 403 19.00 -4.52 -17.83
N ILE A 404 17.99 -4.55 -18.72
CA ILE A 404 17.13 -5.73 -18.92
C ILE A 404 17.96 -6.93 -19.39
N SER A 405 18.84 -6.73 -20.38
CA SER A 405 19.72 -7.77 -20.90
C SER A 405 20.67 -8.33 -19.83
N GLN A 406 21.28 -7.44 -19.04
CA GLN A 406 22.16 -7.86 -17.94
C GLN A 406 21.39 -8.65 -16.89
N LEU A 407 20.21 -8.19 -16.50
CA LEU A 407 19.39 -8.84 -15.49
C LEU A 407 19.00 -10.26 -15.93
N GLY A 408 18.60 -10.43 -17.18
CA GLY A 408 18.27 -11.74 -17.76
C GLY A 408 19.47 -12.69 -17.91
N SER A 409 20.70 -12.16 -17.88
CA SER A 409 21.92 -12.98 -17.93
C SER A 409 22.42 -13.44 -16.55
N CYS A 410 21.82 -12.93 -15.47
CA CYS A 410 22.17 -13.32 -14.11
C CYS A 410 21.68 -14.76 -13.82
N PRO A 411 22.53 -15.65 -13.27
CA PRO A 411 22.16 -17.02 -12.92
C PRO A 411 21.40 -17.07 -11.59
N SER A 412 20.28 -16.36 -11.47
CA SER A 412 19.42 -16.34 -10.29
C SER A 412 17.96 -16.15 -10.70
N PRO A 413 16.99 -16.78 -10.00
CA PRO A 413 15.57 -16.54 -10.23
C PRO A 413 15.14 -15.14 -9.76
N LYS A 414 15.82 -14.55 -8.77
CA LYS A 414 15.53 -13.24 -8.19
C LYS A 414 16.77 -12.32 -8.25
N PRO A 415 17.26 -11.97 -9.46
CA PRO A 415 18.47 -11.18 -9.58
C PRO A 415 18.21 -9.70 -9.28
N VAL A 416 19.21 -9.03 -8.69
CA VAL A 416 19.26 -7.58 -8.50
C VAL A 416 20.59 -7.07 -9.01
N LEU A 417 20.60 -6.20 -10.02
CA LEU A 417 21.80 -5.49 -10.44
C LEU A 417 22.01 -4.28 -9.53
N SER A 418 23.16 -4.17 -8.86
CA SER A 418 23.47 -3.01 -8.03
C SER A 418 24.96 -2.70 -7.99
N THR A 419 25.30 -1.42 -7.92
CA THR A 419 26.67 -0.93 -7.84
C THR A 419 26.70 0.51 -7.31
N TYR A 420 27.87 0.99 -6.89
CA TYR A 420 28.09 2.43 -6.77
C TYR A 420 28.51 2.98 -8.14
N PRO A 421 27.69 3.86 -8.74
CA PRO A 421 27.99 4.41 -10.05
C PRO A 421 29.32 5.19 -10.04
N PRO A 422 30.11 5.13 -11.13
CA PRO A 422 31.25 6.02 -11.31
C PRO A 422 30.82 7.49 -11.23
N GLY A 423 31.74 8.35 -10.81
CA GLY A 423 31.47 9.78 -10.72
C GLY A 423 31.37 10.47 -12.08
N TYR A 424 30.47 11.45 -12.19
CA TYR A 424 30.55 12.49 -13.22
C TYR A 424 30.72 13.87 -12.57
N ASP A 425 31.28 14.80 -13.33
CA ASP A 425 31.42 16.20 -12.95
C ASP A 425 30.34 17.01 -13.68
N ARG A 426 29.66 17.93 -12.98
CA ARG A 426 28.55 18.74 -13.53
C ARG A 426 29.00 19.62 -14.69
N ASP A 427 30.29 19.98 -14.73
CA ASP A 427 30.87 20.82 -15.78
C ASP A 427 31.44 20.02 -16.96
N HIS A 428 31.44 18.68 -16.87
CA HIS A 428 32.06 17.81 -17.87
C HIS A 428 31.11 16.69 -18.34
N PRO A 429 31.23 16.23 -19.59
CA PRO A 429 30.45 15.10 -20.07
C PRO A 429 30.80 13.82 -19.31
N VAL A 430 29.81 12.94 -19.19
CA VAL A 430 29.96 11.60 -18.63
C VAL A 430 31.06 10.83 -19.38
N PRO A 431 31.97 10.12 -18.69
CA PRO A 431 32.99 9.31 -19.34
C PRO A 431 32.38 8.24 -20.26
N GLN A 432 32.82 8.18 -21.52
CA GLN A 432 32.36 7.15 -22.48
C GLN A 432 32.75 5.73 -22.07
N GLN A 433 33.81 5.58 -21.29
CA GLN A 433 34.25 4.31 -20.73
C GLN A 433 34.60 4.51 -19.26
N SER A 434 34.09 3.62 -18.41
CA SER A 434 34.43 3.57 -17.00
C SER A 434 34.57 2.11 -16.56
N PRO A 435 35.57 1.81 -15.72
CA PRO A 435 35.66 0.51 -15.08
C PRO A 435 34.37 0.16 -14.33
N SER A 436 33.99 -1.11 -14.32
CA SER A 436 32.93 -1.58 -13.42
C SER A 436 33.35 -1.42 -11.98
N THR A 437 32.40 -1.02 -11.14
CA THR A 437 32.58 -0.92 -9.69
C THR A 437 32.00 -2.15 -9.00
N LEU A 438 32.76 -2.75 -8.09
CA LEU A 438 32.27 -3.78 -7.18
C LEU A 438 32.15 -3.20 -5.76
N LEU A 439 31.09 -3.57 -5.05
CA LEU A 439 30.85 -3.12 -3.70
C LEU A 439 31.66 -3.98 -2.71
N CYS A 440 32.36 -3.32 -1.80
CA CYS A 440 33.23 -3.93 -0.80
C CYS A 440 32.95 -3.35 0.59
N ALA A 441 33.16 -4.14 1.63
CA ALA A 441 33.18 -3.62 2.99
C ALA A 441 34.39 -2.70 3.21
N SER A 442 34.19 -1.59 3.93
CA SER A 442 35.25 -0.62 4.22
C SER A 442 35.59 -0.62 5.72
N GLN A 443 34.69 -0.09 6.54
CA GLN A 443 34.90 0.07 7.98
C GLN A 443 33.54 0.18 8.70
N PHE A 444 33.53 0.13 10.03
CA PHE A 444 32.35 0.49 10.81
C PHE A 444 32.38 1.99 11.15
N GLY A 445 31.24 2.66 10.99
CA GLY A 445 31.08 4.06 11.40
C GLY A 445 30.94 4.22 12.91
N GLU A 446 30.92 5.47 13.38
CA GLU A 446 30.76 5.82 14.81
C GLU A 446 29.45 5.26 15.41
N GLU A 447 28.38 5.19 14.62
CA GLU A 447 27.09 4.61 15.01
C GLU A 447 27.09 3.06 15.01
N GLY A 448 28.24 2.44 14.68
CA GLY A 448 28.41 1.00 14.59
C GLY A 448 27.90 0.35 13.31
N MET A 449 27.46 1.12 12.31
CA MET A 449 26.96 0.58 11.03
C MET A 449 28.10 0.38 10.03
N LEU A 450 28.07 -0.75 9.31
CA LEU A 450 29.04 -1.05 8.25
C LEU A 450 28.99 0.01 7.15
N ARG A 451 30.16 0.43 6.68
CA ARG A 451 30.35 1.27 5.49
C ARG A 451 30.72 0.39 4.32
N ILE A 452 30.07 0.63 3.20
CA ILE A 452 30.35 0.01 1.91
C ILE A 452 31.13 1.04 1.08
N ALA A 453 32.06 0.55 0.27
CA ALA A 453 32.82 1.34 -0.69
C ALA A 453 32.77 0.69 -2.06
N GLY A 454 32.80 1.50 -3.11
CA GLY A 454 32.95 1.03 -4.48
C GLY A 454 34.42 0.92 -4.83
N LYS A 455 34.86 -0.24 -5.32
CA LYS A 455 36.21 -0.43 -5.88
C LYS A 455 36.12 -0.71 -7.36
N MET A 456 36.94 -0.01 -8.14
CA MET A 456 36.98 -0.16 -9.60
C MET A 456 37.76 -1.41 -10.00
N LEU A 457 37.18 -2.20 -10.92
CA LEU A 457 37.80 -3.41 -11.45
C LEU A 457 38.80 -3.06 -12.56
N ARG A 458 39.98 -3.67 -12.52
CA ARG A 458 41.01 -3.53 -13.55
C ARG A 458 40.57 -4.05 -14.91
N GLN A 459 39.78 -5.12 -14.92
CA GLN A 459 39.26 -5.75 -16.12
C GLN A 459 37.73 -5.79 -16.12
N ARG A 460 37.15 -5.55 -17.29
CA ARG A 460 35.72 -5.65 -17.50
C ARG A 460 35.25 -7.11 -17.39
N PRO A 461 34.28 -7.43 -16.53
CA PRO A 461 33.70 -8.77 -16.49
C PRO A 461 32.97 -9.13 -17.79
N ALA A 462 33.03 -10.40 -18.17
CA ALA A 462 32.31 -10.93 -19.34
C ALA A 462 30.80 -11.18 -19.08
N ALA A 463 30.41 -11.31 -17.81
CA ALA A 463 29.04 -11.50 -17.35
C ALA A 463 28.86 -10.79 -15.99
N PRO A 464 27.61 -10.45 -15.58
CA PRO A 464 27.36 -9.83 -14.28
C PRO A 464 28.01 -10.63 -13.16
N ARG A 465 28.71 -9.92 -12.27
CA ARG A 465 29.48 -10.53 -11.18
C ARG A 465 28.64 -10.57 -9.93
N VAL A 466 28.65 -11.66 -9.17
CA VAL A 466 28.05 -11.68 -7.83
C VAL A 466 28.66 -10.55 -6.99
N SER A 467 27.80 -9.77 -6.35
CA SER A 467 28.18 -8.71 -5.41
C SER A 467 27.81 -9.16 -4.01
N LEU A 468 28.74 -9.00 -3.06
CA LEU A 468 28.47 -9.31 -1.64
C LEU A 468 27.58 -8.25 -0.98
N PHE A 469 27.51 -7.06 -1.56
CA PHE A 469 26.78 -5.92 -1.01
C PHE A 469 25.84 -5.31 -2.04
N TRP A 470 24.93 -4.47 -1.57
CA TRP A 470 23.94 -3.74 -2.37
C TRP A 470 24.03 -2.24 -2.08
N ALA A 471 23.74 -1.43 -3.09
CA ALA A 471 23.76 0.02 -3.03
C ALA A 471 22.39 0.60 -3.40
N ALA A 472 21.89 1.51 -2.55
CA ALA A 472 20.57 2.09 -2.73
C ALA A 472 20.48 3.08 -3.90
N GLY A 473 21.60 3.69 -4.27
CA GLY A 473 21.67 4.71 -5.33
C GLY A 473 21.64 4.15 -6.75
N CYS A 474 21.77 2.84 -6.94
CA CYS A 474 21.59 2.20 -8.25
C CYS A 474 21.23 0.73 -8.03
N SER A 475 19.95 0.39 -8.19
CA SER A 475 19.43 -0.97 -8.04
C SER A 475 18.39 -1.27 -9.11
N PHE A 476 18.65 -2.26 -9.96
CA PHE A 476 17.74 -2.69 -11.02
C PHE A 476 17.32 -4.15 -10.83
N SER A 477 16.03 -4.43 -10.88
CA SER A 477 15.45 -5.77 -10.67
C SER A 477 14.11 -5.90 -11.39
N THR A 478 13.46 -7.05 -11.24
CA THR A 478 12.01 -7.12 -11.44
C THR A 478 11.30 -6.38 -10.29
N SER A 479 10.04 -6.01 -10.50
CA SER A 479 9.21 -5.33 -9.49
C SER A 479 8.77 -6.24 -8.35
N GLU A 480 9.06 -7.55 -8.41
CA GLU A 480 8.91 -8.48 -7.28
C GLU A 480 9.65 -7.99 -6.02
N LEU A 481 10.78 -7.30 -6.20
CA LEU A 481 11.53 -6.68 -5.11
C LEU A 481 10.69 -5.67 -4.30
N LEU A 482 9.81 -4.92 -4.96
CA LEU A 482 8.91 -3.95 -4.32
C LEU A 482 7.88 -4.62 -3.41
N LEU A 483 7.45 -5.82 -3.79
CA LEU A 483 6.39 -6.57 -3.11
C LEU A 483 6.94 -7.33 -1.91
N GLU A 484 8.11 -7.93 -2.10
CA GLU A 484 8.72 -8.82 -1.11
C GLU A 484 9.64 -8.08 -0.13
N VAL A 485 10.33 -7.04 -0.60
CA VAL A 485 11.31 -6.27 0.18
C VAL A 485 11.04 -4.75 0.08
N PRO A 486 9.82 -4.27 0.37
CA PRO A 486 9.53 -2.83 0.36
C PRO A 486 10.35 -2.09 1.41
N TYR A 487 10.57 -0.80 1.20
CA TYR A 487 11.14 0.07 2.21
C TYR A 487 10.27 0.12 3.45
N ASP A 488 10.92 0.11 4.61
CA ASP A 488 10.23 0.16 5.89
C ASP A 488 9.87 1.61 6.26
N PRO A 489 8.57 1.97 6.33
CA PRO A 489 8.15 3.35 6.62
C PRO A 489 8.50 3.82 8.03
N SER A 490 8.88 2.91 8.93
CA SER A 490 9.30 3.25 10.30
C SER A 490 10.76 3.70 10.39
N MET A 491 11.60 3.42 9.36
CA MET A 491 13.04 3.73 9.33
C MET A 491 13.35 5.22 9.05
N LYS A 492 12.64 6.13 9.72
CA LYS A 492 12.78 7.58 9.54
C LYS A 492 14.17 8.07 9.97
N PHE A 493 14.73 9.01 9.21
CA PHE A 493 16.06 9.60 9.40
C PHE A 493 17.24 8.62 9.38
N LEU A 494 17.00 7.34 9.05
CA LEU A 494 18.06 6.36 8.83
C LEU A 494 18.71 6.63 7.47
N PHE A 495 20.05 6.71 7.46
CA PHE A 495 20.84 6.85 6.24
C PHE A 495 21.87 5.73 6.18
N PHE A 496 22.72 5.66 7.20
CA PHE A 496 23.62 4.54 7.38
C PHE A 496 22.91 3.39 8.09
N GLY A 497 22.98 2.20 7.47
CA GLY A 497 22.25 1.01 7.90
C GLY A 497 21.17 0.58 6.92
N GLU A 498 20.59 1.52 6.16
CA GLU A 498 19.57 1.26 5.12
C GLU A 498 20.01 0.18 4.14
N GLU A 499 21.20 0.33 3.55
CA GLU A 499 21.69 -0.60 2.53
C GLU A 499 21.87 -2.02 3.07
N LEU A 500 22.35 -2.13 4.31
CA LEU A 500 22.60 -3.42 4.94
C LEU A 500 21.30 -4.10 5.41
N THR A 501 20.33 -3.34 5.92
CA THR A 501 19.02 -3.90 6.31
C THR A 501 18.23 -4.36 5.10
N MET A 502 18.24 -3.59 4.00
CA MET A 502 17.63 -4.01 2.74
C MET A 502 18.31 -5.27 2.20
N LEU A 503 19.64 -5.30 2.14
CA LEU A 503 20.38 -6.47 1.67
C LEU A 503 20.09 -7.74 2.49
N ALA A 504 20.04 -7.64 3.83
CA ALA A 504 19.70 -8.77 4.69
C ALA A 504 18.29 -9.30 4.39
N ARG A 505 17.33 -8.39 4.18
CA ARG A 505 15.94 -8.74 3.85
C ARG A 505 15.79 -9.32 2.44
N MET A 506 16.59 -8.86 1.49
CA MET A 506 16.72 -9.42 0.14
C MET A 506 17.25 -10.86 0.19
N TRP A 507 18.39 -11.05 0.86
CA TRP A 507 19.04 -12.36 0.98
C TRP A 507 18.11 -13.42 1.59
N THR A 508 17.45 -13.06 2.70
CA THR A 508 16.55 -13.96 3.43
C THR A 508 15.26 -14.29 2.66
N ARG A 509 15.01 -13.63 1.52
CA ARG A 509 13.91 -13.89 0.56
C ARG A 509 14.42 -14.34 -0.82
N GLY A 510 15.64 -14.85 -0.88
CA GLY A 510 16.14 -15.51 -2.07
C GLY A 510 16.70 -14.62 -3.16
N PHE A 511 16.79 -13.30 -2.95
CA PHE A 511 17.38 -12.38 -3.92
C PHE A 511 18.91 -12.48 -3.94
N ASP A 512 19.50 -12.41 -5.14
CA ASP A 512 20.94 -12.40 -5.36
C ASP A 512 21.39 -11.10 -6.03
N VAL A 513 22.42 -10.47 -5.48
CA VAL A 513 22.91 -9.19 -5.97
C VAL A 513 24.09 -9.38 -6.91
N PHE A 514 24.09 -8.66 -8.02
CA PHE A 514 25.13 -8.68 -9.04
C PHE A 514 25.59 -7.28 -9.41
N ALA A 515 26.89 -7.09 -9.63
CA ALA A 515 27.43 -5.90 -10.27
C ALA A 515 27.38 -6.05 -11.80
N PRO A 516 26.91 -5.04 -12.54
CA PRO A 516 26.80 -5.10 -14.00
C PRO A 516 28.19 -5.13 -14.69
N CYS A 517 28.23 -5.67 -15.91
CA CYS A 517 29.48 -5.79 -16.69
C CYS A 517 30.09 -4.45 -17.07
N HIS A 518 29.29 -3.39 -17.14
CA HIS A 518 29.71 -2.03 -17.37
C HIS A 518 28.71 -1.05 -16.74
N PRO A 519 29.18 0.13 -16.31
CA PRO A 519 28.33 1.18 -15.77
C PRO A 519 27.53 1.87 -16.90
N VAL A 520 26.22 2.01 -16.70
CA VAL A 520 25.33 2.83 -17.55
C VAL A 520 24.63 3.94 -16.80
N VAL A 521 24.92 4.05 -15.50
CA VAL A 521 24.48 5.13 -14.61
C VAL A 521 25.74 5.74 -14.01
N PHE A 522 25.73 7.04 -13.78
CA PHE A 522 26.83 7.83 -13.26
C PHE A 522 26.31 8.82 -12.22
N HIS A 523 27.08 9.04 -11.16
CA HIS A 523 26.63 9.78 -9.98
C HIS A 523 27.40 11.09 -9.79
N CYS A 524 26.69 12.18 -9.45
CA CYS A 524 27.34 13.41 -9.03
C CYS A 524 27.73 13.33 -7.55
N TRP A 525 28.99 12.94 -7.28
CA TRP A 525 29.48 12.83 -5.91
C TRP A 525 29.76 14.16 -5.21
N ASP A 526 29.84 15.28 -5.96
CA ASP A 526 29.89 16.61 -5.36
C ASP A 526 28.60 16.90 -4.60
N ARG A 527 28.76 17.46 -3.40
CA ARG A 527 27.66 17.81 -2.48
C ARG A 527 27.62 19.30 -2.16
N SER A 528 28.56 20.09 -2.67
CA SER A 528 28.72 21.50 -2.31
C SER A 528 27.56 22.39 -2.77
N TYR A 529 26.86 21.98 -3.82
CA TYR A 529 25.80 22.77 -4.45
C TYR A 529 24.40 22.57 -3.87
N ARG A 530 24.18 21.57 -3.00
CA ARG A 530 22.83 21.18 -2.54
C ARG A 530 22.73 21.04 -1.03
N SER A 531 21.53 21.30 -0.53
CA SER A 531 21.14 21.03 0.85
C SER A 531 21.01 19.52 1.12
N SER A 532 20.92 19.19 2.41
CA SER A 532 20.74 17.81 2.87
C SER A 532 19.60 17.76 3.87
N PHE A 533 18.79 16.71 3.81
CA PHE A 533 17.71 16.46 4.77
C PHE A 533 18.16 16.49 6.25
N LYS A 534 19.48 16.38 6.51
CA LYS A 534 20.07 16.54 7.83
C LYS A 534 19.86 17.94 8.43
N GLU A 535 19.43 18.93 7.65
CA GLU A 535 19.01 20.25 8.15
C GLU A 535 17.61 20.22 8.79
N VAL A 536 16.81 19.19 8.53
CA VAL A 536 15.49 19.01 9.13
C VAL A 536 15.63 18.54 10.57
N ALA A 537 14.91 19.19 11.48
CA ALA A 537 14.90 18.82 12.89
C ALA A 537 14.26 17.43 13.09
N ASP A 538 14.85 16.64 13.99
CA ASP A 538 14.29 15.37 14.47
C ASP A 538 13.88 15.52 15.95
N PRO A 539 12.78 16.24 16.25
CA PRO A 539 12.41 16.59 17.63
C PRO A 539 12.00 15.37 18.47
N PHE A 540 11.71 14.24 17.84
CA PHE A 540 11.23 13.02 18.50
C PHE A 540 12.28 11.90 18.54
N ASP A 541 13.54 12.20 18.19
CA ASP A 541 14.65 11.25 18.18
C ASP A 541 14.34 9.97 17.38
N LEU A 542 13.65 10.14 16.25
CA LEU A 542 13.21 9.06 15.38
C LEU A 542 14.40 8.34 14.75
N ARG A 543 15.51 9.04 14.53
CA ARG A 543 16.75 8.44 14.06
C ARG A 543 17.24 7.34 15.00
N SER A 544 17.20 7.56 16.32
CA SER A 544 17.67 6.57 17.29
C SER A 544 16.76 5.33 17.30
N ARG A 545 15.44 5.51 17.16
CA ARG A 545 14.49 4.40 17.00
C ARG A 545 14.77 3.57 15.73
N SER A 546 15.02 4.24 14.61
CA SER A 546 15.37 3.57 13.36
C SER A 546 16.70 2.82 13.45
N LEU A 547 17.70 3.39 14.16
CA LEU A 547 18.97 2.70 14.41
C LEU A 547 18.77 1.44 15.26
N LEU A 548 17.96 1.49 16.32
CA LEU A 548 17.64 0.30 17.12
C LEU A 548 16.93 -0.77 16.28
N ARG A 549 15.99 -0.36 15.43
CA ARG A 549 15.30 -1.28 14.51
C ARG A 549 16.27 -1.89 13.50
N ALA A 550 17.17 -1.11 12.92
CA ALA A 550 18.20 -1.61 12.02
C ALA A 550 19.13 -2.61 12.71
N ARG A 551 19.58 -2.30 13.94
CA ARG A 551 20.39 -3.22 14.77
C ARG A 551 19.63 -4.53 15.06
N SER A 552 18.33 -4.46 15.34
CA SER A 552 17.47 -5.61 15.58
C SER A 552 17.36 -6.53 14.35
N ILE A 553 17.07 -5.98 13.17
CA ILE A 553 17.04 -6.72 11.90
C ILE A 553 18.39 -7.40 11.63
N LEU A 554 19.48 -6.69 11.90
CA LEU A 554 20.85 -7.15 11.66
C LEU A 554 21.41 -8.02 12.79
N ARG A 555 20.62 -8.33 13.82
CA ARG A 555 21.04 -9.10 15.01
C ARG A 555 22.33 -8.58 15.64
N MET A 556 22.51 -7.26 15.62
CA MET A 556 23.61 -6.59 16.30
C MET A 556 23.31 -6.57 17.79
N GLY A 557 24.21 -7.10 18.62
CA GLY A 557 24.05 -7.07 20.08
C GLY A 557 23.94 -5.64 20.62
N GLU A 558 23.36 -5.51 21.81
CA GLU A 558 23.42 -4.26 22.58
C GLU A 558 24.88 -4.00 22.98
N GLY A 559 25.63 -3.31 22.12
CA GLY A 559 26.90 -2.75 22.54
C GLY A 559 26.64 -1.72 23.65
N GLU A 560 27.47 -1.72 24.70
CA GLU A 560 27.50 -0.67 25.73
C GLU A 560 27.72 0.71 25.08
N GLU A 561 26.65 1.36 24.62
CA GLU A 561 26.67 2.79 24.37
C GLU A 561 26.38 3.47 25.69
N THR A 562 27.44 4.00 26.28
CA THR A 562 27.35 5.03 27.31
C THR A 562 26.33 6.06 26.88
N VAL A 563 25.16 6.04 27.49
CA VAL A 563 24.24 7.17 27.52
C VAL A 563 25.03 8.31 28.17
N ARG A 564 25.68 9.14 27.35
CA ARG A 564 26.21 10.42 27.81
C ARG A 564 25.02 11.34 28.05
N ASN A 565 24.36 11.15 29.19
CA ASN A 565 23.59 12.19 29.83
C ASN A 565 24.57 13.27 30.28
N GLY A 566 24.67 14.36 29.52
CA GLY A 566 25.43 15.54 29.88
C GLY A 566 25.25 16.65 28.86
N PRO A 567 24.88 17.88 29.28
CA PRO A 567 24.57 18.97 28.35
C PRO A 567 25.83 19.35 27.57
N SER A 568 25.65 19.54 26.26
CA SER A 568 26.69 20.03 25.36
C SER A 568 27.26 21.35 25.89
N GLY A 569 28.49 21.30 26.39
CA GLY A 569 29.27 22.48 26.76
C GLY A 569 29.43 23.40 25.56
N GLN A 570 28.83 24.58 25.65
CA GLN A 570 29.11 25.72 24.79
C GLN A 570 30.61 26.04 24.88
N ARG A 571 31.32 25.95 23.75
CA ARG A 571 32.57 26.69 23.58
C ARG A 571 32.18 28.14 23.29
N ALA A 572 32.45 29.01 24.25
CA ALA A 572 32.30 30.45 24.15
C ALA A 572 33.02 31.00 22.91
N ARG A 573 32.27 31.74 22.07
CA ARG A 573 32.83 32.77 21.20
C ARG A 573 32.64 34.13 21.89
N PRO A 574 33.59 35.09 21.76
CA PRO A 574 33.50 36.35 22.49
C PRO A 574 32.35 37.21 21.98
N GLU A 575 31.66 37.84 22.93
CA GLU A 575 30.54 38.77 22.73
C GLU A 575 30.94 39.98 21.85
N ALA A 576 30.00 40.41 20.99
CA ALA A 576 29.94 41.74 20.43
C ALA A 576 28.61 42.39 20.89
N PRO A 577 28.60 43.69 21.24
CA PRO A 577 27.54 44.30 22.04
C PRO A 577 26.24 44.58 21.24
N PRO A 578 25.10 44.75 21.93
CA PRO A 578 23.79 44.78 21.30
C PRO A 578 23.52 46.15 20.65
N LYS A 579 22.79 46.13 19.52
CA LYS A 579 22.04 47.29 19.05
C LYS A 579 20.55 46.99 19.22
N GLU A 580 19.95 47.71 20.16
CA GLU A 580 18.52 47.92 20.23
C GLU A 580 18.06 48.70 18.98
N ALA A 581 16.98 48.23 18.36
CA ALA A 581 15.99 49.11 17.75
C ALA A 581 14.66 48.35 17.68
N THR A 582 13.79 48.73 18.61
CA THR A 582 12.34 48.63 18.49
C THR A 582 11.88 49.11 17.12
N ASP A 583 10.98 48.37 16.47
CA ASP A 583 9.76 49.02 16.00
C ASP A 583 8.59 48.05 15.80
N LYS A 584 7.47 48.49 16.35
CA LYS A 584 6.13 47.92 16.17
C LYS A 584 5.67 48.25 14.76
N LEU A 585 5.21 47.25 14.02
CA LEU A 585 4.24 47.44 12.95
C LEU A 585 3.20 46.34 13.01
N SER A 586 2.18 46.62 13.82
CA SER A 586 0.85 46.07 13.64
C SER A 586 0.29 46.54 12.31
N LEU A 587 0.00 45.62 11.39
CA LEU A 587 -0.96 45.88 10.32
C LEU A 587 -1.86 44.65 10.17
N HIS A 588 -3.11 44.87 10.58
CA HIS A 588 -4.26 44.04 10.28
C HIS A 588 -4.28 43.68 8.79
N TYR A 589 -4.38 42.40 8.47
CA TYR A 589 -5.05 41.97 7.24
C TYR A 589 -6.23 41.08 7.59
N ASN A 590 -7.38 41.75 7.53
CA ASN A 590 -8.74 41.32 7.29
C ASN A 590 -8.98 39.81 7.11
N CYS A 591 -9.57 39.20 8.15
CA CYS A 591 -10.24 37.92 8.09
C CYS A 591 -11.51 38.02 7.23
N TYR A 592 -11.45 37.78 5.91
CA TYR A 592 -12.66 37.40 5.14
C TYR A 592 -12.41 36.67 3.80
N GLN A 593 -11.24 36.06 3.57
CA GLN A 593 -10.99 35.16 2.42
C GLN A 593 -10.25 33.86 2.75
N LEU A 594 -10.13 33.48 4.03
CA LEU A 594 -9.52 32.21 4.47
C LEU A 594 -10.52 31.09 4.78
N HIS A 595 -11.79 31.23 4.37
CA HIS A 595 -12.83 30.24 4.66
C HIS A 595 -13.12 29.23 3.52
N SER A 596 -12.46 29.35 2.36
CA SER A 596 -12.61 28.42 1.23
C SER A 596 -11.34 27.62 0.88
N PHE A 597 -10.26 27.75 1.65
CA PHE A 597 -9.00 27.03 1.40
C PHE A 597 -8.70 25.89 2.42
N PHE A 598 -9.52 25.73 3.46
CA PHE A 598 -9.35 24.71 4.51
C PHE A 598 -10.31 23.52 4.42
N GLN A 599 -11.09 23.37 3.34
CA GLN A 599 -12.06 22.26 3.21
C GLN A 599 -11.55 21.02 2.45
N ASN A 600 -10.28 20.99 2.02
CA ASN A 600 -9.68 19.83 1.33
C ASN A 600 -8.54 19.15 2.11
N ARG A 601 -8.58 19.16 3.45
CA ARG A 601 -7.84 18.18 4.23
C ARG A 601 -8.74 16.99 4.52
N ASN A 602 -8.76 16.02 3.61
CA ASN A 602 -9.15 14.64 3.93
C ASN A 602 -7.96 13.72 3.61
N SER A 603 -7.21 13.45 4.67
CA SER A 603 -6.35 12.28 4.95
C SER A 603 -5.25 11.91 3.94
N TRP A 604 -4.19 12.73 3.86
CA TRP A 604 -2.83 12.22 3.67
C TRP A 604 -2.07 12.07 4.99
N ASP A 605 -2.66 12.54 6.10
CA ASP A 605 -2.30 12.16 7.46
C ASP A 605 -2.92 10.79 7.75
N CYS A 606 -2.23 9.73 7.31
CA CYS A 606 -2.11 8.60 8.22
C CYS A 606 -1.07 9.05 9.24
N ASP A 607 -1.50 9.86 10.19
CA ASP A 607 -0.83 9.87 11.47
C ASP A 607 -0.84 8.41 11.91
N PHE A 608 0.30 7.74 11.73
CA PHE A 608 0.76 6.82 12.74
C PHE A 608 0.61 7.63 14.03
N GLU A 609 -0.53 7.47 14.72
CA GLU A 609 -0.54 7.69 16.15
C GLU A 609 0.72 7.02 16.67
N GLU A 610 1.34 7.68 17.62
CA GLU A 610 2.52 7.26 18.37
C GLU A 610 2.25 5.96 19.15
N ALA A 611 1.70 4.93 18.51
CA ALA A 611 1.87 3.55 18.89
C ALA A 611 3.38 3.35 19.03
N GLN A 612 3.78 3.18 20.28
CA GLN A 612 5.10 2.73 20.66
C GLN A 612 5.35 1.38 19.97
N VAL A 613 5.74 1.40 18.70
CA VAL A 613 6.27 0.21 18.05
C VAL A 613 7.56 -0.09 18.77
N SER A 614 7.52 -1.08 19.66
CA SER A 614 8.71 -1.56 20.33
C SER A 614 9.76 -1.87 19.26
N PRO A 615 11.04 -1.50 19.45
CA PRO A 615 12.11 -1.82 18.51
C PRO A 615 12.29 -3.34 18.26
N MET A 616 11.57 -4.18 19.02
CA MET A 616 11.51 -5.64 18.90
C MET A 616 10.21 -6.18 18.26
N GLN A 617 9.17 -5.37 18.05
CA GLN A 617 7.91 -5.84 17.42
C GLN A 617 8.03 -5.84 15.88
N GLY A 618 7.62 -6.95 15.24
CA GLY A 618 7.50 -7.04 13.78
C GLY A 618 8.79 -7.42 13.03
N LEU A 619 9.63 -8.30 13.60
CA LEU A 619 10.63 -9.04 12.80
C LEU A 619 9.98 -10.09 11.88
N ASP A 620 8.73 -10.47 12.19
CA ASP A 620 7.85 -11.26 11.33
C ASP A 620 6.97 -10.32 10.49
N GLY A 621 6.84 -10.59 9.19
CA GLY A 621 6.06 -9.77 8.24
C GLY A 621 6.89 -9.19 7.08
N VAL A 622 6.27 -8.40 6.21
CA VAL A 622 6.90 -7.90 4.96
C VAL A 622 8.12 -6.98 5.22
N TYR A 623 8.12 -6.24 6.33
CA TYR A 623 9.22 -5.36 6.73
C TYR A 623 10.32 -6.06 7.57
N GLY A 624 10.10 -7.33 7.93
CA GLY A 624 11.06 -8.18 8.64
C GLY A 624 11.99 -8.95 7.71
N VAL A 625 12.75 -9.91 8.27
CA VAL A 625 13.58 -10.84 7.50
C VAL A 625 12.74 -12.00 6.94
N GLY A 626 13.14 -12.54 5.79
CA GLY A 626 12.49 -13.70 5.18
C GLY A 626 12.91 -15.02 5.82
N LYS A 627 12.40 -16.13 5.27
CA LYS A 627 12.64 -17.50 5.76
C LYS A 627 13.35 -18.40 4.75
N GLU A 628 13.63 -17.92 3.52
CA GLU A 628 14.23 -18.74 2.46
C GLU A 628 15.71 -19.02 2.71
N ARG A 629 16.44 -18.05 3.27
CA ARG A 629 17.84 -18.20 3.70
C ARG A 629 17.98 -17.64 5.11
N SER A 630 18.90 -18.20 5.91
CA SER A 630 19.08 -17.77 7.30
C SER A 630 19.96 -16.51 7.41
N MET A 631 19.84 -15.79 8.53
CA MET A 631 20.72 -14.65 8.82
C MET A 631 22.16 -15.09 9.08
N GLU A 632 22.38 -16.29 9.60
CA GLU A 632 23.72 -16.88 9.75
C GLU A 632 24.38 -17.05 8.38
N SER A 633 23.64 -17.61 7.41
CA SER A 633 24.13 -17.74 6.04
C SER A 633 24.38 -16.39 5.36
N PHE A 634 23.63 -15.35 5.75
CA PHE A 634 23.85 -13.99 5.27
C PHE A 634 25.19 -13.44 5.74
N PHE A 635 25.50 -13.56 7.04
CA PHE A 635 26.77 -13.10 7.61
C PHE A 635 27.97 -13.84 7.00
N ASP A 636 27.85 -15.16 6.82
CA ASP A 636 28.86 -15.97 6.15
C ASP A 636 29.03 -15.58 4.69
N PHE A 637 27.93 -15.28 3.99
CA PHE A 637 27.95 -14.85 2.60
C PHE A 637 28.70 -13.53 2.43
N ILE A 638 28.35 -12.51 3.20
CA ILE A 638 28.99 -11.18 3.10
C ILE A 638 30.37 -11.14 3.75
N GLY A 639 30.70 -12.10 4.62
CA GLY A 639 31.98 -12.19 5.32
C GLY A 639 32.18 -11.08 6.37
N VAL A 640 31.12 -10.69 7.07
CA VAL A 640 31.14 -9.63 8.09
C VAL A 640 30.44 -10.13 9.35
N ASP A 641 31.13 -10.03 10.49
CA ASP A 641 30.56 -10.24 11.81
C ASP A 641 30.08 -8.89 12.36
N LEU A 642 28.77 -8.67 12.30
CA LEU A 642 28.16 -7.42 12.76
C LEU A 642 28.10 -7.30 14.29
N GLN A 643 28.16 -8.41 15.01
CA GLN A 643 28.13 -8.42 16.48
C GLN A 643 29.48 -7.97 17.05
N HIS A 644 30.57 -8.51 16.51
CA HIS A 644 31.93 -8.18 16.94
C HIS A 644 32.58 -7.09 16.09
N LYS A 645 31.84 -6.52 15.13
CA LYS A 645 32.29 -5.48 14.20
C LYS A 645 33.58 -5.88 13.46
N ALA A 646 33.65 -7.13 13.00
CA ALA A 646 34.79 -7.66 12.27
C ALA A 646 34.49 -7.80 10.77
N ILE A 647 35.44 -7.41 9.93
CA ILE A 647 35.34 -7.48 8.46
C ILE A 647 36.40 -8.45 7.95
N SER A 648 36.00 -9.49 7.22
CA SER A 648 36.95 -10.41 6.60
C SER A 648 37.69 -9.77 5.41
N ALA A 649 38.88 -10.29 5.08
CA ALA A 649 39.59 -9.88 3.86
C ALA A 649 38.76 -10.13 2.59
N ARG A 650 37.94 -11.19 2.57
CA ARG A 650 37.00 -11.48 1.47
C ARG A 650 35.99 -10.34 1.30
N ALA A 651 35.44 -9.83 2.40
CA ALA A 651 34.47 -8.73 2.38
C ALA A 651 35.10 -7.41 1.90
N THR A 652 36.34 -7.10 2.31
CA THR A 652 37.04 -5.86 1.87
C THR A 652 37.44 -5.89 0.40
N LEU A 653 37.42 -7.06 -0.24
CA LEU A 653 37.77 -7.28 -1.64
C LEU A 653 36.57 -7.76 -2.47
N GLY A 654 35.35 -7.67 -1.95
CA GLY A 654 34.13 -8.05 -2.69
C GLY A 654 34.13 -9.51 -3.18
N GLY A 655 34.89 -10.39 -2.52
CA GLY A 655 35.07 -11.78 -2.92
C GLY A 655 36.14 -12.05 -3.99
N LEU A 656 36.95 -11.06 -4.37
CA LEU A 656 38.00 -11.18 -5.38
C LEU A 656 39.41 -11.06 -4.79
N ASP A 657 40.41 -11.37 -5.63
CA ASP A 657 41.81 -11.13 -5.33
C ASP A 657 42.14 -9.62 -5.40
N PRO A 658 43.08 -9.10 -4.58
CA PRO A 658 43.52 -7.70 -4.66
C PRO A 658 43.91 -7.23 -6.06
N ASP A 659 44.51 -8.10 -6.88
CA ASP A 659 44.98 -7.74 -8.22
C ASP A 659 43.84 -7.47 -9.23
N ALA A 660 42.60 -7.82 -8.86
CA ALA A 660 41.41 -7.53 -9.64
C ALA A 660 41.04 -6.04 -9.66
N PHE A 661 41.59 -5.24 -8.75
CA PHE A 661 41.24 -3.83 -8.56
C PHE A 661 42.31 -2.87 -9.12
N ILE A 662 41.91 -1.62 -9.40
CA ILE A 662 42.78 -0.53 -9.87
C ILE A 662 43.51 0.13 -8.70
#